data_AF-A0A941YGX9-F1
#
_entry.id   AF-A0A941YGX9-F1
#
_cell.length_a   1.000
_cell.length_b   1.000
_cell.length_c   1.000
_cell.angle_alpha   90.00
_cell.angle_beta   90.00
_cell.angle_gamma   90.00
#
_symmetry.space_group_name_H-M   'P 1'
#
loop_
_entity.id
_entity.type
_entity.pdbx_description
1 polymer ?
#
loop_
_entity_poly.entity_id
_entity_poly.type
_entity_poly.pdbx_seq_one_letter_code
_entity_poly.pdbx_strand_id
1 'polypeptide(L)'
;MKEFFRPAPRTFARWILIALPGLSFFLPSRVGPVQAQTPAPTPTAEQAKFFEGKVRPILVENCYSCHGKDTQTAGLRVDNLASLLKGGSSGPALVPGNPDKSLLIDSVRQVGPVKMPAGGKLKPAEVQVLVDWVKMGAPWPEDKAPTTSGKGPLWSLQPVRMPSIPKVKNAKLVANPIDAFVLAKLESAGMTLSAPTDKRTLLRRVTYDLIGLPPSDAETEAFLADKSPTAYEKVVDRLLASPHYGERWGRLWLDVARYADTKGYVFDEDRNYPDAYTYRDWVINAFNRDLPYDQFIIDQLAADRLPGMTDADDNHDLAALGFLRVGRRFLNSQPDIIDDRIDVTMRGFQGFTVECARCHDHKFDPIPTQDYYSLYAVFSSSVEKEAPIGDRASRTTWNAYEQKVDGLQDEMRKLTLSQTARLREMLKTPDTAANIPAAVKQTLQGIRENVAPEGDNLKKLFESFEKAAQDKYRELQGDLSSTEKAQPNRPEFAMAMMDGPNPHDGVVFKRGNPGNHGDIAPRRFLLALSKPGQERPHWTDGSGRLDLAKAIASKDNPLTARVFVNRVWQNHFGNGLVRTASDFGNQGDKPTHPELLDFLAQTFMNDGWSIKKLQKLIVMSATYRQVSDVTAKTFQNDPDNRYLSHMSRRRLDMEQMRDTFLSASGKIDLKDIGGKSVDIWSRPFSGRRSVYGFIERQNLPGVFRTFDFATPDVSSPKRFETTVPQQALFFMNSPFSVEQAKLVSTRPEIADAKDDGQRVRRLYLLLFDRLPGADEEAIGRQYLKQGSQAPMESPEGIWQYGYGSFDAVRARTGPFISLKVFDDKGYHIGDQFPDPNLGYIDLNQFGGHPGRDQQHAVIRRWVAPDSMTIHITGNITHRQAQGDGVRGRIVSSREGLLGEWKSHDNTVNAAVASATVQKGDTIDFILDPISNDGFDSFEWSPTILRTDGGSKWASRTEFGPPPPEPLSRLALYAQALMMTNEFMFID
;
A
#
# COMPACT_ATOMS: atom_id res chain seq x y z
N MET A 1 16.92 37.23 17.74
CA MET A 1 15.53 37.03 17.30
C MET A 1 14.92 36.00 18.26
N LYS A 2 14.31 36.32 19.40
CA LYS A 2 13.58 37.51 19.88
C LYS A 2 12.29 37.87 19.13
N GLU A 3 11.19 37.55 19.81
CA GLU A 3 9.89 38.25 19.95
C GLU A 3 8.87 38.28 18.81
N PHE A 4 7.62 37.94 19.21
CA PHE A 4 6.27 38.34 18.75
C PHE A 4 5.32 37.11 18.83
N PHE A 5 4.15 37.11 19.48
CA PHE A 5 3.38 38.13 20.21
C PHE A 5 2.47 37.49 21.29
N ARG A 6 2.29 38.14 22.46
CA ARG A 6 1.18 37.96 23.44
C ARG A 6 1.15 39.18 24.41
N PRO A 7 0.08 39.47 25.19
CA PRO A 7 -1.10 40.21 24.69
C PRO A 7 -1.55 41.43 25.55
N ALA A 8 -2.36 42.33 24.96
CA ALA A 8 -3.22 43.35 25.62
C ALA A 8 -2.48 44.41 26.51
N PRO A 9 -3.14 45.38 27.22
CA PRO A 9 -4.56 45.79 27.28
C PRO A 9 -4.79 47.35 27.19
N ARG A 10 -6.01 47.83 27.53
CA ARG A 10 -6.43 49.14 28.15
C ARG A 10 -7.93 49.42 27.83
N THR A 11 -8.80 50.06 28.63
CA THR A 11 -8.72 50.69 29.99
C THR A 11 -10.12 50.90 30.62
N PHE A 12 -10.21 50.82 31.96
CA PHE A 12 -11.02 51.60 32.92
C PHE A 12 -12.56 51.80 32.81
N ALA A 13 -13.29 51.06 33.67
CA ALA A 13 -14.14 51.50 34.80
C ALA A 13 -14.80 52.92 34.83
N ARG A 14 -16.05 53.04 35.33
CA ARG A 14 -16.43 53.18 36.77
C ARG A 14 -17.83 53.82 36.97
N TRP A 15 -18.47 53.46 38.11
CA TRP A 15 -19.67 54.08 38.74
C TRP A 15 -21.04 53.81 38.04
N ILE A 16 -22.21 53.79 38.71
CA ILE A 16 -22.54 53.90 40.17
C ILE A 16 -23.78 53.04 40.59
N LEU A 17 -24.21 53.17 41.85
CA LEU A 17 -25.22 52.44 42.66
C LEU A 17 -26.44 53.33 43.03
N ILE A 18 -27.56 52.69 43.44
CA ILE A 18 -28.58 53.04 44.49
C ILE A 18 -29.82 52.15 44.20
N ALA A 19 -30.12 51.07 44.95
CA ALA A 19 -30.58 50.90 46.34
C ALA A 19 -32.13 50.75 46.49
N LEU A 20 -32.47 49.58 47.05
CA LEU A 20 -33.75 48.99 47.55
C LEU A 20 -34.56 49.87 48.55
N PRO A 21 -35.68 49.41 49.19
CA PRO A 21 -36.46 48.15 49.09
C PRO A 21 -38.01 48.32 49.03
N GLY A 22 -38.77 47.21 49.03
CA GLY A 22 -40.21 47.17 49.39
C GLY A 22 -40.70 45.74 49.70
N LEU A 23 -41.33 45.53 50.86
CA LEU A 23 -41.71 44.20 51.39
C LEU A 23 -43.14 43.75 51.02
N SER A 24 -43.31 42.43 50.94
CA SER A 24 -44.41 41.58 51.44
C SER A 24 -45.85 42.10 51.52
N PHE A 25 -46.82 41.30 51.06
CA PHE A 25 -47.54 40.35 51.94
C PHE A 25 -48.41 39.34 51.17
N PHE A 26 -48.51 38.11 51.70
CA PHE A 26 -49.41 37.05 51.24
C PHE A 26 -50.81 37.22 51.85
N LEU A 27 -51.86 36.80 51.14
CA LEU A 27 -53.01 36.05 51.70
C LEU A 27 -53.57 35.09 50.63
N PRO A 28 -54.12 33.92 51.00
CA PRO A 28 -54.34 32.79 50.08
C PRO A 28 -55.78 32.67 49.57
N SER A 29 -55.99 31.90 48.50
CA SER A 29 -57.28 31.21 48.29
C SER A 29 -57.21 30.01 47.33
N ARG A 30 -57.64 28.85 47.89
CA ARG A 30 -58.36 27.74 47.24
C ARG A 30 -57.69 26.99 46.08
N VAL A 31 -57.22 25.79 46.45
CA VAL A 31 -56.99 24.66 45.54
C VAL A 31 -58.31 24.27 44.87
N GLY A 32 -58.40 24.43 43.55
CA GLY A 32 -59.31 23.68 42.69
C GLY A 32 -58.71 22.31 42.34
N PRO A 33 -59.51 21.32 41.91
CA PRO A 33 -59.04 19.97 41.66
C PRO A 33 -57.96 19.92 40.57
N VAL A 34 -56.94 19.08 40.78
CA VAL A 34 -55.88 18.82 39.81
C VAL A 34 -56.49 18.22 38.55
N GLN A 35 -56.56 19.02 37.49
CA GLN A 35 -56.88 18.52 36.16
C GLN A 35 -55.63 17.80 35.64
N ALA A 36 -55.70 16.47 35.55
CA ALA A 36 -54.60 15.63 35.12
C ALA A 36 -54.11 16.10 33.74
N GLN A 37 -52.85 16.55 33.66
CA GLN A 37 -52.24 16.94 32.40
C GLN A 37 -52.13 15.69 31.52
N THR A 38 -52.73 15.76 30.33
CA THR A 38 -52.59 14.72 29.31
C THR A 38 -51.11 14.47 29.02
N PRO A 39 -50.62 13.22 29.04
CA PRO A 39 -49.25 12.93 28.64
C PRO A 39 -49.04 13.42 27.21
N ALA A 40 -47.85 13.98 26.94
CA ALA A 40 -47.49 14.40 25.59
C ALA A 40 -47.59 13.20 24.63
N PRO A 41 -48.19 13.36 23.43
CA PRO A 41 -48.32 12.25 22.49
C PRO A 41 -46.94 11.73 22.09
N THR A 42 -46.80 10.40 22.05
CA THR A 42 -45.57 9.74 21.57
C THR A 42 -45.22 10.28 20.18
N PRO A 43 -43.97 10.71 19.94
CA PRO A 43 -43.61 11.31 18.67
C PRO A 43 -43.77 10.31 17.52
N THR A 44 -44.29 10.78 16.38
CA THR A 44 -44.34 9.98 15.15
C THR A 44 -42.92 9.63 14.67
N ALA A 45 -42.80 8.59 13.84
CA ALA A 45 -41.49 8.15 13.33
C ALA A 45 -40.73 9.27 12.58
N GLU A 46 -41.45 10.15 11.87
CA GLU A 46 -40.88 11.30 11.17
C GLU A 46 -40.42 12.40 12.14
N GLN A 47 -41.21 12.70 13.18
CA GLN A 47 -40.84 13.64 14.25
C GLN A 47 -39.64 13.14 15.05
N ALA A 48 -39.58 11.85 15.38
CA ALA A 48 -38.44 11.23 16.05
C ALA A 48 -37.17 11.30 15.17
N LYS A 49 -37.29 11.00 13.87
CA LYS A 49 -36.19 11.14 12.90
C LYS A 49 -35.73 12.59 12.73
N PHE A 50 -36.64 13.56 12.76
CA PHE A 50 -36.31 14.99 12.73
C PHE A 50 -35.55 15.41 13.99
N PHE A 51 -36.01 14.96 15.16
CA PHE A 51 -35.36 15.25 16.44
C PHE A 51 -33.94 14.66 16.50
N GLU A 52 -33.80 13.34 16.31
CA GLU A 52 -32.50 12.65 16.39
C GLU A 52 -31.53 13.10 15.28
N GLY A 53 -32.04 13.36 14.07
CA GLY A 53 -31.21 13.71 12.92
C GLY A 53 -30.82 15.19 12.83
N LYS A 54 -31.56 16.10 13.48
CA LYS A 54 -31.34 17.56 13.35
C LYS A 54 -31.29 18.34 14.66
N VAL A 55 -32.10 17.96 15.66
CA VAL A 55 -32.23 18.72 16.92
C VAL A 55 -31.21 18.25 17.96
N ARG A 56 -31.16 16.94 18.25
CA ARG A 56 -30.24 16.39 19.26
C ARG A 56 -28.76 16.72 18.96
N PRO A 57 -28.26 16.69 17.71
CA PRO A 57 -26.89 17.12 17.39
C PRO A 57 -26.60 18.57 17.81
N ILE A 58 -27.51 19.51 17.53
CA ILE A 58 -27.35 20.93 17.91
C ILE A 58 -27.25 21.07 19.44
N LEU A 59 -28.12 20.39 20.19
CA LEU A 59 -28.13 20.42 21.65
C LEU A 59 -26.85 19.79 22.25
N VAL A 60 -26.41 18.65 21.72
CA VAL A 60 -25.19 17.95 22.15
C VAL A 60 -23.94 18.80 21.89
N GLU A 61 -23.81 19.35 20.69
CA GLU A 61 -22.62 20.11 20.27
C GLU A 61 -22.52 21.48 20.95
N ASN A 62 -23.65 22.17 21.15
CA ASN A 62 -23.66 23.58 21.56
C ASN A 62 -24.14 23.84 22.99
N CYS A 63 -24.79 22.87 23.66
CA CYS A 63 -25.48 23.13 24.93
C CYS A 63 -25.14 22.11 26.05
N TYR A 64 -24.85 20.85 25.74
CA TYR A 64 -24.65 19.80 26.77
C TYR A 64 -23.44 20.03 27.68
N SER A 65 -22.39 20.72 27.20
CA SER A 65 -21.20 21.02 28.00
C SER A 65 -21.47 21.91 29.22
N CYS A 66 -22.57 22.69 29.20
CA CYS A 66 -22.94 23.60 30.29
C CYS A 66 -24.33 23.35 30.88
N HIS A 67 -25.17 22.56 30.19
CA HIS A 67 -26.56 22.25 30.57
C HIS A 67 -26.91 20.75 30.44
N GLY A 68 -25.91 19.87 30.49
CA GLY A 68 -26.08 18.40 30.51
C GLY A 68 -26.11 17.82 31.92
N LYS A 69 -26.14 16.48 32.04
CA LYS A 69 -26.20 15.76 33.32
C LYS A 69 -25.25 16.28 34.39
N ASP A 70 -23.97 16.43 34.03
CA ASP A 70 -22.88 16.67 34.97
C ASP A 70 -22.59 18.16 35.21
N THR A 71 -23.21 19.08 34.45
CA THR A 71 -23.04 20.53 34.61
C THR A 71 -24.32 21.26 34.21
N GLN A 72 -24.89 22.02 35.15
CA GLN A 72 -26.26 22.54 35.08
C GLN A 72 -26.29 24.05 35.33
N THR A 73 -25.67 24.81 34.43
CA THR A 73 -25.55 26.27 34.55
C THR A 73 -26.95 26.89 34.64
N ALA A 74 -27.14 27.81 35.58
CA ALA A 74 -28.44 28.42 35.93
C ALA A 74 -29.55 27.41 36.32
N GLY A 75 -29.20 26.17 36.69
CA GLY A 75 -30.13 25.08 36.99
C GLY A 75 -30.86 24.53 35.77
N LEU A 76 -30.46 24.91 34.55
CA LEU A 76 -31.07 24.44 33.31
C LEU A 76 -30.43 23.13 32.85
N ARG A 77 -31.28 22.19 32.45
CA ARG A 77 -30.94 20.90 31.84
C ARG A 77 -31.64 20.79 30.49
N VAL A 78 -30.86 20.51 29.43
CA VAL A 78 -31.35 20.46 28.03
C VAL A 78 -31.28 19.07 27.40
N ASP A 79 -30.93 18.06 28.19
CA ASP A 79 -30.68 16.68 27.75
C ASP A 79 -31.88 15.73 27.96
N ASN A 80 -33.03 16.25 28.42
CA ASN A 80 -34.29 15.53 28.55
C ASN A 80 -35.47 16.51 28.51
N LEU A 81 -36.60 16.10 27.92
CA LEU A 81 -37.78 16.97 27.73
C LEU A 81 -38.35 17.50 29.05
N ALA A 82 -38.50 16.65 30.06
CA ALA A 82 -39.10 17.03 31.35
C ALA A 82 -38.34 18.20 32.01
N SER A 83 -37.01 18.22 31.89
CA SER A 83 -36.19 19.31 32.41
C SER A 83 -36.28 20.60 31.57
N LEU A 84 -36.47 20.49 30.25
CA LEU A 84 -36.69 21.66 29.39
C LEU A 84 -38.06 22.32 29.66
N LEU A 85 -39.09 21.52 29.88
CA LEU A 85 -40.44 21.98 30.25
C LEU A 85 -40.45 22.62 31.64
N LYS A 86 -39.71 22.05 32.60
CA LYS A 86 -39.50 22.66 33.93
C LYS A 86 -38.67 23.95 33.84
N GLY A 87 -37.65 23.95 32.99
CA GLY A 87 -36.70 25.03 32.80
C GLY A 87 -35.71 25.20 33.96
N GLY A 88 -34.97 26.29 33.93
CA GLY A 88 -33.97 26.66 34.93
C GLY A 88 -34.47 27.76 35.88
N SER A 89 -33.53 28.47 36.51
CA SER A 89 -33.80 29.61 37.41
C SER A 89 -34.59 30.77 36.78
N SER A 90 -34.68 30.84 35.45
CA SER A 90 -35.47 31.83 34.71
C SER A 90 -36.88 31.34 34.30
N GLY A 91 -37.31 30.16 34.77
CA GLY A 91 -38.58 29.54 34.38
C GLY A 91 -38.46 28.58 33.19
N PRO A 92 -39.61 28.08 32.66
CA PRO A 92 -39.68 27.09 31.58
C PRO A 92 -38.82 27.47 30.36
N ALA A 93 -37.89 26.60 29.97
CA ALA A 93 -37.04 26.85 28.81
C ALA A 93 -37.80 26.62 27.49
N LEU A 94 -38.85 25.80 27.53
CA LEU A 94 -39.51 25.25 26.36
C LEU A 94 -41.03 25.24 26.55
N VAL A 95 -41.76 25.81 25.57
CA VAL A 95 -43.22 25.78 25.48
C VAL A 95 -43.60 25.07 24.19
N PRO A 96 -43.98 23.78 24.23
CA PRO A 96 -44.38 22.99 23.06
C PRO A 96 -45.41 23.72 22.19
N GLY A 97 -45.17 23.72 20.88
CA GLY A 97 -46.02 24.39 19.89
C GLY A 97 -45.83 25.90 19.79
N ASN A 98 -45.08 26.55 20.71
CA ASN A 98 -44.95 28.01 20.76
C ASN A 98 -43.47 28.46 20.88
N PRO A 99 -42.77 28.64 19.74
CA PRO A 99 -41.37 29.10 19.72
C PRO A 99 -41.19 30.47 20.37
N ASP A 100 -42.10 31.40 20.15
CA ASP A 100 -41.99 32.80 20.59
C ASP A 100 -42.39 32.99 22.07
N LYS A 101 -42.76 31.90 22.77
CA LYS A 101 -42.85 31.81 24.24
C LYS A 101 -41.80 30.89 24.86
N SER A 102 -40.89 30.32 24.07
CA SER A 102 -39.87 29.39 24.54
C SER A 102 -38.55 30.12 24.78
N LEU A 103 -38.15 30.29 26.05
CA LEU A 103 -36.92 31.01 26.42
C LEU A 103 -35.65 30.43 25.76
N LEU A 104 -35.63 29.13 25.46
CA LEU A 104 -34.56 28.48 24.67
C LEU A 104 -34.42 29.13 23.29
N ILE A 105 -35.53 29.38 22.59
CA ILE A 105 -35.56 29.96 21.24
C ILE A 105 -35.10 31.42 21.27
N ASP A 106 -35.58 32.22 22.24
CA ASP A 106 -35.12 33.60 22.41
C ASP A 106 -33.64 33.69 22.78
N SER A 107 -33.15 32.73 23.57
CA SER A 107 -31.75 32.64 23.98
C SER A 107 -30.83 32.32 22.80
N VAL A 108 -31.19 31.36 21.92
CA VAL A 108 -30.38 31.02 20.73
C VAL A 108 -30.53 32.02 19.57
N ARG A 109 -31.68 32.70 19.47
CA ARG A 109 -31.85 33.90 18.63
C ARG A 109 -31.04 35.10 19.17
N GLN A 110 -30.67 35.06 20.46
CA GLN A 110 -29.97 36.13 21.19
C GLN A 110 -30.72 37.47 21.22
N VAL A 111 -32.05 37.42 21.22
CA VAL A 111 -32.95 38.59 21.27
C VAL A 111 -33.39 38.93 22.69
N GLY A 112 -33.34 37.95 23.61
CA GLY A 112 -33.71 38.12 25.02
C GLY A 112 -32.59 38.64 25.93
N PRO A 113 -32.86 38.76 27.24
CA PRO A 113 -31.87 39.16 28.25
C PRO A 113 -30.81 38.07 28.50
N VAL A 114 -31.16 36.81 28.28
CA VAL A 114 -30.22 35.68 28.24
C VAL A 114 -29.83 35.43 26.79
N LYS A 115 -28.52 35.29 26.51
CA LYS A 115 -27.98 35.05 25.17
C LYS A 115 -27.08 33.82 25.22
N MET A 116 -27.38 32.84 24.37
CA MET A 116 -26.69 31.55 24.30
C MET A 116 -26.46 31.12 22.84
N PRO A 117 -25.57 30.16 22.57
CA PRO A 117 -24.55 29.64 23.48
C PRO A 117 -23.46 30.69 23.78
N ALA A 118 -22.75 30.54 24.90
CA ALA A 118 -21.73 31.52 25.33
C ALA A 118 -20.50 31.62 24.39
N GLY A 119 -20.29 30.62 23.53
CA GLY A 119 -19.18 30.57 22.57
C GLY A 119 -19.43 31.20 21.20
N GLY A 120 -20.66 31.65 20.90
CA GLY A 120 -21.00 32.22 19.59
C GLY A 120 -22.50 32.19 19.28
N LYS A 121 -22.88 32.64 18.07
CA LYS A 121 -24.26 32.45 17.56
C LYS A 121 -24.35 31.13 16.80
N LEU A 122 -25.45 30.39 17.00
CA LEU A 122 -25.83 29.31 16.08
C LEU A 122 -26.05 29.86 14.67
N LYS A 123 -25.85 29.03 13.65
CA LYS A 123 -26.15 29.40 12.26
C LYS A 123 -27.67 29.63 12.11
N PRO A 124 -28.14 30.53 11.23
CA PRO A 124 -29.57 30.77 11.02
C PRO A 124 -30.39 29.50 10.74
N ALA A 125 -29.80 28.54 9.99
CA ALA A 125 -30.42 27.24 9.73
C ALA A 125 -30.57 26.34 10.97
N GLU A 126 -29.62 26.39 11.91
CA GLU A 126 -29.67 25.64 13.17
C GLU A 126 -30.72 26.23 14.12
N VAL A 127 -30.80 27.56 14.20
CA VAL A 127 -31.89 28.26 14.90
C VAL A 127 -33.25 27.90 14.30
N GLN A 128 -33.35 27.84 12.97
CA GLN A 128 -34.59 27.47 12.29
C GLN A 128 -35.01 26.02 12.59
N VAL A 129 -34.06 25.07 12.62
CA VAL A 129 -34.33 23.68 13.05
C VAL A 129 -34.90 23.62 14.46
N LEU A 130 -34.35 24.38 15.41
CA LEU A 130 -34.87 24.43 16.78
C LEU A 130 -36.27 25.08 16.82
N VAL A 131 -36.51 26.16 16.06
CA VAL A 131 -37.82 26.81 15.94
C VAL A 131 -38.87 25.83 15.40
N ASP A 132 -38.55 25.10 14.33
CA ASP A 132 -39.50 24.19 13.70
C ASP A 132 -39.77 22.95 14.57
N TRP A 133 -38.77 22.45 15.29
CA TRP A 133 -38.96 21.43 16.33
C TRP A 133 -39.94 21.89 17.42
N VAL A 134 -39.83 23.13 17.91
CA VAL A 134 -40.79 23.65 18.90
C VAL A 134 -42.19 23.76 18.30
N LYS A 135 -42.34 24.25 17.05
CA LYS A 135 -43.64 24.29 16.36
C LYS A 135 -44.29 22.91 16.23
N MET A 136 -43.51 21.85 16.04
CA MET A 136 -43.99 20.45 15.96
C MET A 136 -44.50 19.89 17.31
N GLY A 137 -44.56 20.70 18.37
CA GLY A 137 -44.91 20.24 19.71
C GLY A 137 -43.71 19.75 20.53
N ALA A 138 -42.49 20.13 20.14
CA ALA A 138 -41.23 19.69 20.75
C ALA A 138 -41.13 18.16 20.97
N PRO A 139 -41.36 17.34 19.91
CA PRO A 139 -41.29 15.88 20.01
C PRO A 139 -39.94 15.42 20.56
N TRP A 140 -39.97 14.53 21.56
CA TRP A 140 -38.78 13.99 22.24
C TRP A 140 -38.93 12.47 22.39
N PRO A 141 -38.10 11.65 21.72
CA PRO A 141 -38.01 10.22 21.99
C PRO A 141 -37.41 9.98 23.39
N GLU A 142 -38.05 9.15 24.22
CA GLU A 142 -37.55 8.86 25.57
C GLU A 142 -36.14 8.25 25.54
N ASP A 143 -35.28 8.71 26.45
CA ASP A 143 -33.89 8.27 26.56
C ASP A 143 -33.79 6.86 27.15
N LYS A 144 -34.06 5.84 26.33
CA LYS A 144 -33.38 4.56 26.48
C LYS A 144 -31.91 4.77 26.12
N ALA A 145 -31.00 4.30 26.97
CA ALA A 145 -29.58 4.15 26.63
C ALA A 145 -29.46 3.52 25.22
N PRO A 146 -28.52 3.98 24.36
CA PRO A 146 -28.59 3.82 22.92
C PRO A 146 -28.77 2.37 22.48
N THR A 147 -30.04 1.99 22.33
CA THR A 147 -30.45 0.76 21.68
C THR A 147 -30.28 0.99 20.20
N THR A 148 -29.04 0.76 19.74
CA THR A 148 -28.71 0.23 18.42
C THR A 148 -29.71 0.65 17.34
N SER A 149 -29.63 1.91 16.89
CA SER A 149 -30.30 2.50 15.72
C SER A 149 -31.64 1.89 15.30
N GLY A 150 -32.75 2.63 15.40
CA GLY A 150 -34.13 2.20 15.05
C GLY A 150 -34.37 1.72 13.61
N LYS A 151 -33.77 0.58 13.27
CA LYS A 151 -34.00 -0.34 12.16
C LYS A 151 -34.26 -1.71 12.82
N GLY A 152 -34.80 -2.67 12.08
CA GLY A 152 -34.75 -4.08 12.51
C GLY A 152 -33.29 -4.54 12.73
N PRO A 153 -33.06 -5.69 13.39
CA PRO A 153 -31.70 -6.15 13.66
C PRO A 153 -30.89 -6.22 12.37
N LEU A 154 -29.63 -5.77 12.44
CA LEU A 154 -28.78 -5.55 11.28
C LEU A 154 -28.70 -6.83 10.42
N TRP A 155 -28.98 -6.68 9.11
CA TRP A 155 -29.20 -7.80 8.19
C TRP A 155 -28.02 -8.78 8.15
N SER A 156 -26.79 -8.24 8.22
CA SER A 156 -25.53 -8.97 8.15
C SER A 156 -25.19 -9.70 9.45
N LEU A 157 -25.81 -9.31 10.58
CA LEU A 157 -25.71 -10.00 11.88
C LEU A 157 -26.78 -11.08 12.07
N GLN A 158 -27.69 -11.26 11.10
CA GLN A 158 -28.60 -12.41 11.11
C GLN A 158 -27.84 -13.69 10.77
N PRO A 159 -28.14 -14.83 11.40
CA PRO A 159 -27.55 -16.11 11.02
C PRO A 159 -27.69 -16.38 9.51
N VAL A 160 -26.65 -16.95 8.89
CA VAL A 160 -26.71 -17.43 7.50
C VAL A 160 -27.74 -18.56 7.42
N ARG A 161 -28.56 -18.59 6.37
CA ARG A 161 -29.55 -19.65 6.13
C ARG A 161 -29.42 -20.17 4.71
N MET A 162 -29.72 -21.45 4.49
CA MET A 162 -29.89 -21.98 3.14
C MET A 162 -31.26 -21.53 2.59
N PRO A 163 -31.33 -20.65 1.56
CA PRO A 163 -32.60 -20.30 0.94
C PRO A 163 -33.08 -21.41 0.00
N SER A 164 -34.37 -21.43 -0.30
CA SER A 164 -34.91 -22.25 -1.40
C SER A 164 -34.52 -21.65 -2.75
N ILE A 165 -34.22 -22.52 -3.73
CA ILE A 165 -33.90 -22.09 -5.09
C ILE A 165 -35.18 -21.48 -5.73
N PRO A 166 -35.13 -20.25 -6.27
CA PRO A 166 -36.32 -19.59 -6.83
C PRO A 166 -36.90 -20.31 -8.04
N LYS A 167 -38.24 -20.24 -8.17
CA LYS A 167 -38.94 -20.67 -9.39
C LYS A 167 -38.97 -19.51 -10.39
N VAL A 168 -38.33 -19.70 -11.54
CA VAL A 168 -38.20 -18.73 -12.63
C VAL A 168 -39.04 -19.14 -13.84
N LYS A 169 -39.48 -18.17 -14.65
CA LYS A 169 -40.28 -18.40 -15.86
C LYS A 169 -39.42 -19.10 -16.93
N ASN A 170 -38.18 -18.65 -17.11
CA ASN A 170 -37.28 -19.15 -18.15
C ASN A 170 -36.28 -20.20 -17.61
N ALA A 171 -36.77 -21.26 -16.96
CA ALA A 171 -35.96 -22.31 -16.35
C ALA A 171 -34.92 -22.97 -17.28
N LYS A 172 -35.08 -22.88 -18.61
CA LYS A 172 -34.10 -23.34 -19.62
C LYS A 172 -32.77 -22.58 -19.61
N LEU A 173 -32.74 -21.37 -19.02
CA LEU A 173 -31.53 -20.54 -18.90
C LEU A 173 -30.72 -20.83 -17.63
N VAL A 174 -31.23 -21.70 -16.74
CA VAL A 174 -30.60 -22.03 -15.46
C VAL A 174 -29.63 -23.20 -15.67
N ALA A 175 -28.32 -22.94 -15.63
CA ALA A 175 -27.30 -24.00 -15.68
C ALA A 175 -26.96 -24.49 -14.26
N ASN A 176 -26.94 -23.59 -13.27
CA ASN A 176 -26.81 -23.94 -11.86
C ASN A 176 -27.65 -22.98 -10.96
N PRO A 177 -27.75 -23.22 -9.64
CA PRO A 177 -28.64 -22.43 -8.78
C PRO A 177 -28.37 -20.91 -8.75
N ILE A 178 -27.15 -20.45 -9.03
CA ILE A 178 -26.83 -19.01 -9.12
C ILE A 178 -27.74 -18.33 -10.15
N ASP A 179 -27.90 -18.97 -11.31
CA ASP A 179 -28.70 -18.47 -12.42
C ASP A 179 -30.17 -18.31 -12.04
N ALA A 180 -30.71 -19.17 -11.17
CA ALA A 180 -32.08 -19.05 -10.69
C ALA A 180 -32.29 -17.82 -9.80
N PHE A 181 -31.34 -17.47 -8.91
CA PHE A 181 -31.43 -16.26 -8.09
C PHE A 181 -31.28 -14.98 -8.92
N VAL A 182 -30.34 -14.97 -9.88
CA VAL A 182 -30.11 -13.81 -10.77
C VAL A 182 -31.29 -13.64 -11.72
N LEU A 183 -31.76 -14.72 -12.36
CA LEU A 183 -32.90 -14.66 -13.27
C LEU A 183 -34.20 -14.30 -12.56
N ALA A 184 -34.42 -14.73 -11.32
CA ALA A 184 -35.56 -14.27 -10.52
C ALA A 184 -35.54 -12.75 -10.30
N LYS A 185 -34.35 -12.17 -10.07
CA LYS A 185 -34.20 -10.72 -9.97
C LYS A 185 -34.47 -10.02 -11.30
N LEU A 186 -33.88 -10.50 -12.39
CA LEU A 186 -34.09 -9.97 -13.74
C LEU A 186 -35.56 -10.04 -14.18
N GLU A 187 -36.22 -11.18 -13.98
CA GLU A 187 -37.64 -11.36 -14.33
C GLU A 187 -38.57 -10.47 -13.52
N SER A 188 -38.20 -10.11 -12.28
CA SER A 188 -38.93 -9.12 -11.46
C SER A 188 -38.81 -7.69 -12.02
N ALA A 189 -37.75 -7.40 -12.76
CA ALA A 189 -37.50 -6.12 -13.45
C ALA A 189 -37.94 -6.13 -14.93
N GLY A 190 -38.57 -7.21 -15.42
CA GLY A 190 -38.93 -7.36 -16.83
C GLY A 190 -37.73 -7.54 -17.77
N MET A 191 -36.61 -8.03 -17.24
CA MET A 191 -35.35 -8.30 -17.93
C MET A 191 -35.08 -9.81 -18.01
N THR A 192 -34.00 -10.19 -18.70
CA THR A 192 -33.53 -11.58 -18.80
C THR A 192 -32.00 -11.60 -18.94
N LEU A 193 -31.39 -12.78 -18.91
CA LEU A 193 -29.96 -12.95 -19.14
C LEU A 193 -29.61 -12.68 -20.60
N SER A 194 -28.45 -12.08 -20.84
CA SER A 194 -27.89 -11.93 -22.18
C SER A 194 -27.43 -13.27 -22.76
N ALA A 195 -27.19 -13.32 -24.07
CA ALA A 195 -26.72 -14.53 -24.74
C ALA A 195 -25.37 -15.02 -24.15
N PRO A 196 -25.07 -16.33 -24.18
CA PRO A 196 -23.73 -16.83 -23.86
C PRO A 196 -22.68 -16.24 -24.81
N THR A 197 -21.51 -15.91 -24.27
CA THR A 197 -20.37 -15.43 -25.04
C THR A 197 -19.71 -16.55 -25.84
N ASP A 198 -18.93 -16.19 -26.86
CA ASP A 198 -18.24 -17.16 -27.71
C ASP A 198 -17.09 -17.87 -26.96
N LYS A 199 -16.58 -18.96 -27.54
CA LYS A 199 -15.54 -19.78 -26.89
C LYS A 199 -14.21 -19.04 -26.66
N ARG A 200 -13.78 -18.13 -27.55
CA ARG A 200 -12.49 -17.43 -27.41
C ARG A 200 -12.58 -16.42 -26.27
N THR A 201 -13.61 -15.58 -26.28
CA THR A 201 -13.90 -14.64 -25.19
C THR A 201 -14.07 -15.35 -23.85
N LEU A 202 -14.83 -16.46 -23.81
CA LEU A 202 -15.03 -17.24 -22.57
C LEU A 202 -13.71 -17.82 -22.03
N LEU A 203 -12.84 -18.34 -22.90
CA LEU A 203 -11.54 -18.87 -22.50
C LEU A 203 -10.61 -17.76 -22.00
N ARG A 204 -10.50 -16.65 -22.74
CA ARG A 204 -9.71 -15.48 -22.34
C ARG A 204 -10.14 -14.98 -20.95
N ARG A 205 -11.44 -14.81 -20.74
CA ARG A 205 -12.04 -14.39 -19.46
C ARG A 205 -11.68 -15.31 -18.30
N VAL A 206 -11.93 -16.61 -18.44
CA VAL A 206 -11.71 -17.55 -17.33
C VAL A 206 -10.23 -17.78 -17.03
N THR A 207 -9.32 -17.74 -18.03
CA THR A 207 -7.87 -17.80 -17.78
C THR A 207 -7.37 -16.55 -17.05
N TYR A 208 -7.80 -15.36 -17.45
CA TYR A 208 -7.42 -14.12 -16.74
C TYR A 208 -7.96 -14.06 -15.30
N ASP A 209 -9.20 -14.49 -15.08
CA ASP A 209 -9.81 -14.52 -13.74
C ASP A 209 -9.12 -15.53 -12.82
N LEU A 210 -8.86 -16.75 -13.30
CA LEU A 210 -8.35 -17.84 -12.46
C LEU A 210 -6.82 -17.80 -12.26
N ILE A 211 -6.03 -17.44 -13.28
CA ILE A 211 -4.55 -17.49 -13.21
C ILE A 211 -3.83 -16.17 -13.58
N GLY A 212 -4.58 -15.14 -13.98
CA GLY A 212 -4.04 -13.81 -14.27
C GLY A 212 -3.23 -13.69 -15.57
N LEU A 213 -3.39 -14.63 -16.50
CA LEU A 213 -2.64 -14.71 -17.76
C LEU A 213 -3.59 -14.82 -18.97
N PRO A 214 -3.14 -14.44 -20.18
CA PRO A 214 -3.82 -14.87 -21.41
C PRO A 214 -3.71 -16.39 -21.60
N PRO A 215 -4.66 -17.04 -22.31
CA PRO A 215 -4.48 -18.42 -22.77
C PRO A 215 -3.36 -18.50 -23.82
N SER A 216 -2.70 -19.65 -23.90
CA SER A 216 -1.77 -19.95 -25.00
C SER A 216 -2.49 -20.50 -26.25
N ASP A 217 -1.92 -20.30 -27.44
CA ASP A 217 -2.45 -20.79 -28.72
C ASP A 217 -2.90 -22.26 -28.65
N ALA A 218 -2.08 -23.13 -28.06
CA ALA A 218 -2.35 -24.57 -27.93
C ALA A 218 -3.55 -24.86 -27.02
N GLU A 219 -3.76 -24.07 -25.96
CA GLU A 219 -4.92 -24.19 -25.09
C GLU A 219 -6.20 -23.72 -25.78
N THR A 220 -6.12 -22.67 -26.59
CA THR A 220 -7.26 -22.21 -27.40
C THR A 220 -7.62 -23.22 -28.48
N GLU A 221 -6.65 -23.71 -29.25
CA GLU A 221 -6.89 -24.73 -30.28
C GLU A 221 -7.55 -25.99 -29.67
N ALA A 222 -7.04 -26.47 -28.53
CA ALA A 222 -7.62 -27.60 -27.81
C ALA A 222 -9.07 -27.33 -27.36
N PHE A 223 -9.35 -26.16 -26.78
CA PHE A 223 -10.71 -25.83 -26.33
C PHE A 223 -11.70 -25.62 -27.49
N LEU A 224 -11.26 -25.06 -28.62
CA LEU A 224 -12.08 -24.91 -29.81
C LEU A 224 -12.37 -26.26 -30.47
N ALA A 225 -11.40 -27.18 -30.49
CA ALA A 225 -11.54 -28.52 -31.00
C ALA A 225 -12.50 -29.37 -30.15
N ASP A 226 -12.43 -29.30 -28.82
CA ASP A 226 -13.27 -30.11 -27.93
C ASP A 226 -14.77 -29.76 -28.07
N LYS A 227 -15.57 -30.74 -28.51
CA LYS A 227 -17.03 -30.64 -28.66
C LYS A 227 -17.80 -31.36 -27.56
N SER A 228 -17.13 -31.91 -26.54
CA SER A 228 -17.82 -32.61 -25.44
C SER A 228 -18.61 -31.64 -24.57
N PRO A 229 -19.73 -32.06 -23.94
CA PRO A 229 -20.54 -31.18 -23.08
C PRO A 229 -19.75 -30.65 -21.87
N THR A 230 -18.70 -31.35 -21.46
CA THR A 230 -17.77 -30.98 -20.37
C THR A 230 -16.55 -30.18 -20.82
N ALA A 231 -16.44 -29.77 -22.10
CA ALA A 231 -15.23 -29.10 -22.63
C ALA A 231 -14.81 -27.87 -21.80
N TYR A 232 -15.77 -27.03 -21.38
CA TYR A 232 -15.49 -25.86 -20.55
C TYR A 232 -15.17 -26.23 -19.09
N GLU A 233 -15.77 -27.31 -18.56
CA GLU A 233 -15.45 -27.80 -17.22
C GLU A 233 -13.99 -28.27 -17.13
N LYS A 234 -13.49 -28.98 -18.14
CA LYS A 234 -12.08 -29.39 -18.23
C LYS A 234 -11.12 -28.20 -18.23
N VAL A 235 -11.50 -27.09 -18.88
CA VAL A 235 -10.71 -25.84 -18.85
C VAL A 235 -10.69 -25.25 -17.45
N VAL A 236 -11.85 -25.14 -16.79
CA VAL A 236 -11.95 -24.65 -15.41
C VAL A 236 -11.12 -25.51 -14.45
N ASP A 237 -11.23 -26.84 -14.55
CA ASP A 237 -10.49 -27.76 -13.69
C ASP A 237 -8.97 -27.69 -13.94
N ARG A 238 -8.52 -27.56 -15.19
CA ARG A 238 -7.11 -27.33 -15.54
C ARG A 238 -6.58 -26.03 -14.92
N LEU A 239 -7.35 -24.95 -15.00
CA LEU A 239 -6.95 -23.64 -14.49
C LEU A 239 -6.92 -23.60 -12.96
N LEU A 240 -7.91 -24.21 -12.30
CA LEU A 240 -7.94 -24.36 -10.84
C LEU A 240 -6.81 -25.28 -10.33
N ALA A 241 -6.33 -26.22 -11.14
CA ALA A 241 -5.18 -27.07 -10.83
C ALA A 241 -3.81 -26.42 -11.13
N SER A 242 -3.77 -25.27 -11.79
CA SER A 242 -2.53 -24.57 -12.17
C SER A 242 -1.81 -24.00 -10.95
N PRO A 243 -0.46 -24.05 -10.86
CA PRO A 243 0.29 -23.35 -9.81
C PRO A 243 0.15 -21.82 -9.90
N HIS A 244 -0.25 -21.30 -11.05
CA HIS A 244 -0.49 -19.87 -11.27
C HIS A 244 -1.83 -19.37 -10.69
N TYR A 245 -2.70 -20.28 -10.24
CA TYR A 245 -3.92 -19.93 -9.51
C TYR A 245 -3.62 -19.21 -8.20
N GLY A 246 -2.67 -19.73 -7.43
CA GLY A 246 -2.22 -19.15 -6.17
C GLY A 246 -1.55 -17.79 -6.35
N GLU A 247 -0.79 -17.60 -7.43
CA GLU A 247 -0.20 -16.30 -7.77
C GLU A 247 -1.29 -15.24 -7.99
N ARG A 248 -2.34 -15.58 -8.74
CA ARG A 248 -3.47 -14.69 -9.01
C ARG A 248 -4.26 -14.36 -7.75
N TRP A 249 -4.77 -15.38 -7.06
CA TRP A 249 -5.68 -15.19 -5.93
C TRP A 249 -4.97 -14.77 -4.65
N GLY A 250 -3.73 -15.23 -4.46
CA GLY A 250 -2.87 -14.76 -3.39
C GLY A 250 -2.55 -13.28 -3.54
N ARG A 251 -2.27 -12.78 -4.75
CA ARG A 251 -2.06 -11.34 -4.97
C ARG A 251 -3.27 -10.51 -4.55
N LEU A 252 -4.49 -10.95 -4.87
CA LEU A 252 -5.73 -10.27 -4.45
C LEU A 252 -5.91 -10.29 -2.92
N TRP A 253 -5.50 -11.36 -2.22
CA TRP A 253 -5.50 -11.39 -0.76
C TRP A 253 -4.45 -10.44 -0.14
N LEU A 254 -3.27 -10.33 -0.75
CA LEU A 254 -2.17 -9.50 -0.25
C LEU A 254 -2.48 -8.00 -0.26
N ASP A 255 -3.46 -7.55 -1.06
CA ASP A 255 -4.05 -6.20 -0.97
C ASP A 255 -4.83 -6.00 0.34
N VAL A 256 -5.61 -7.00 0.75
CA VAL A 256 -6.33 -7.01 2.03
C VAL A 256 -5.36 -7.09 3.18
N ALA A 257 -4.32 -7.93 3.07
CA ALA A 257 -3.25 -8.05 4.07
C ALA A 257 -2.31 -6.83 4.15
N ARG A 258 -2.45 -5.84 3.24
CA ARG A 258 -1.63 -4.62 3.15
C ARG A 258 -0.12 -4.89 3.06
N TYR A 259 0.22 -5.92 2.28
CA TYR A 259 1.56 -6.47 2.14
C TYR A 259 2.57 -5.47 1.54
N ALA A 260 3.79 -5.47 2.09
CA ALA A 260 4.97 -4.83 1.52
C ALA A 260 6.24 -5.51 2.04
N ASP A 261 7.33 -5.44 1.28
CA ASP A 261 8.65 -5.91 1.70
C ASP A 261 9.32 -4.99 2.75
N THR A 262 8.63 -3.91 3.17
CA THR A 262 9.19 -2.84 4.01
C THR A 262 8.23 -2.35 5.10
N LYS A 263 8.81 -1.97 6.24
CA LYS A 263 8.19 -1.46 7.49
C LYS A 263 7.55 -0.08 7.35
N GLY A 264 8.00 0.73 6.40
CA GLY A 264 7.70 2.16 6.33
C GLY A 264 8.64 2.99 7.23
N TYR A 265 8.13 4.08 7.81
CA TYR A 265 8.93 4.93 8.70
C TYR A 265 9.14 4.26 10.06
N VAL A 266 10.41 3.96 10.36
CA VAL A 266 10.95 3.50 11.64
C VAL A 266 12.14 4.36 12.05
N PHE A 267 12.44 4.39 13.36
CA PHE A 267 13.65 4.99 13.92
C PHE A 267 14.65 3.89 14.26
N ASP A 268 15.94 4.13 13.98
CA ASP A 268 17.08 3.32 14.42
C ASP A 268 16.99 1.80 14.13
N GLU A 269 16.24 1.43 13.09
CA GLU A 269 16.03 0.05 12.60
C GLU A 269 16.20 -0.03 11.07
N ASP A 270 16.55 -1.22 10.56
CA ASP A 270 16.37 -1.52 9.13
C ASP A 270 14.89 -1.40 8.75
N ARG A 271 14.63 -0.76 7.60
CA ARG A 271 13.30 -0.55 7.02
C ARG A 271 12.77 -1.78 6.29
N ASN A 272 13.63 -2.73 5.92
CA ASN A 272 13.22 -3.95 5.25
C ASN A 272 12.55 -4.94 6.22
N TYR A 273 11.72 -5.81 5.67
CA TYR A 273 11.36 -7.09 6.27
C TYR A 273 12.10 -8.19 5.47
N PRO A 274 13.27 -8.67 5.93
CA PRO A 274 14.17 -9.50 5.12
C PRO A 274 13.51 -10.75 4.52
N ASP A 275 12.54 -11.33 5.23
CA ASP A 275 11.80 -12.52 4.85
C ASP A 275 10.30 -12.28 4.70
N ALA A 276 9.84 -11.05 4.39
CA ALA A 276 8.42 -10.79 4.12
C ALA A 276 7.85 -11.67 2.98
N TYR A 277 8.69 -12.04 2.01
CA TYR A 277 8.31 -12.92 0.90
C TYR A 277 7.78 -14.30 1.36
N THR A 278 8.17 -14.79 2.54
CA THR A 278 7.69 -16.09 3.05
C THR A 278 6.20 -16.06 3.33
N TYR A 279 5.66 -14.93 3.81
CA TYR A 279 4.21 -14.75 3.96
C TYR A 279 3.49 -14.67 2.60
N ARG A 280 4.07 -13.97 1.62
CA ARG A 280 3.53 -13.90 0.25
C ARG A 280 3.42 -15.29 -0.37
N ASP A 281 4.48 -16.07 -0.25
CA ASP A 281 4.55 -17.40 -0.84
C ASP A 281 3.71 -18.42 -0.07
N TRP A 282 3.60 -18.28 1.26
CA TRP A 282 2.61 -19.01 2.05
C TRP A 282 1.19 -18.74 1.58
N VAL A 283 0.81 -17.48 1.33
CA VAL A 283 -0.52 -17.14 0.80
C VAL A 283 -0.73 -17.78 -0.57
N ILE A 284 0.23 -17.65 -1.50
CA ILE A 284 0.18 -18.29 -2.83
C ILE A 284 -0.02 -19.82 -2.69
N ASN A 285 0.75 -20.46 -1.83
CA ASN A 285 0.68 -21.90 -1.58
C ASN A 285 -0.64 -22.33 -0.90
N ALA A 286 -1.18 -21.52 0.01
CA ALA A 286 -2.46 -21.76 0.66
C ALA A 286 -3.63 -21.77 -0.34
N PHE A 287 -3.66 -20.83 -1.29
CA PHE A 287 -4.62 -20.86 -2.40
C PHE A 287 -4.36 -22.06 -3.34
N ASN A 288 -3.11 -22.35 -3.68
CA ASN A 288 -2.77 -23.48 -4.56
C ASN A 288 -3.16 -24.85 -3.98
N ARG A 289 -2.98 -25.07 -2.66
CA ARG A 289 -3.41 -26.30 -1.98
C ARG A 289 -4.91 -26.33 -1.62
N ASP A 290 -5.66 -25.28 -1.97
CA ASP A 290 -7.08 -25.08 -1.61
C ASP A 290 -7.33 -25.24 -0.10
N LEU A 291 -6.46 -24.62 0.70
CA LEU A 291 -6.57 -24.62 2.15
C LEU A 291 -7.97 -24.11 2.56
N PRO A 292 -8.73 -24.87 3.37
CA PRO A 292 -10.03 -24.44 3.87
C PRO A 292 -9.95 -23.03 4.48
N TYR A 293 -10.84 -22.14 4.06
CA TYR A 293 -10.74 -20.72 4.44
C TYR A 293 -10.88 -20.47 5.95
N ASP A 294 -11.58 -21.35 6.68
CA ASP A 294 -11.61 -21.34 8.15
C ASP A 294 -10.22 -21.64 8.74
N GLN A 295 -9.49 -22.62 8.20
CA GLN A 295 -8.10 -22.88 8.59
C GLN A 295 -7.15 -21.74 8.17
N PHE A 296 -7.33 -21.17 6.97
CA PHE A 296 -6.56 -20.01 6.48
C PHE A 296 -6.68 -18.77 7.38
N ILE A 297 -7.84 -18.59 8.05
CA ILE A 297 -8.02 -17.56 9.11
C ILE A 297 -7.21 -17.94 10.36
N ILE A 298 -7.31 -19.20 10.79
CA ILE A 298 -6.67 -19.70 12.01
C ILE A 298 -5.14 -19.61 11.90
N ASP A 299 -4.56 -20.02 10.79
CA ASP A 299 -3.12 -19.97 10.56
C ASP A 299 -2.59 -18.53 10.63
N GLN A 300 -3.25 -17.59 9.95
CA GLN A 300 -2.81 -16.19 9.88
C GLN A 300 -2.89 -15.44 11.21
N LEU A 301 -3.74 -15.88 12.13
CA LEU A 301 -3.92 -15.26 13.43
C LEU A 301 -3.19 -16.01 14.56
N ALA A 302 -3.01 -17.33 14.44
CA ALA A 302 -2.60 -18.18 15.56
C ALA A 302 -1.93 -19.53 15.16
N ALA A 303 -1.26 -19.65 14.01
CA ALA A 303 -0.54 -20.88 13.62
C ALA A 303 0.40 -21.41 14.72
N ASP A 304 1.08 -20.53 15.46
CA ASP A 304 1.99 -20.88 16.57
C ASP A 304 1.30 -21.58 17.76
N ARG A 305 -0.04 -21.48 17.84
CA ARG A 305 -0.85 -22.13 18.87
C ARG A 305 -1.52 -23.42 18.40
N LEU A 306 -1.24 -23.88 17.17
CA LEU A 306 -1.72 -25.16 16.67
C LEU A 306 -0.84 -26.32 17.20
N PRO A 307 -1.44 -27.46 17.61
CA PRO A 307 -0.70 -28.57 18.20
C PRO A 307 0.45 -29.06 17.30
N GLY A 308 1.68 -29.00 17.83
CA GLY A 308 2.88 -29.47 17.14
C GLY A 308 3.43 -28.56 16.03
N MET A 309 2.84 -27.40 15.76
CA MET A 309 3.27 -26.54 14.63
C MET A 309 4.72 -26.05 14.74
N THR A 310 5.16 -25.61 15.93
CA THR A 310 6.54 -25.13 16.13
C THR A 310 7.58 -26.23 15.95
N ASP A 311 7.22 -27.44 16.36
CA ASP A 311 8.12 -28.58 16.51
C ASP A 311 8.00 -29.57 15.34
N ALA A 312 7.11 -29.31 14.38
CA ALA A 312 6.87 -30.12 13.19
C ALA A 312 8.16 -30.36 12.39
N ASP A 313 8.17 -31.41 11.55
CA ASP A 313 9.31 -31.68 10.66
C ASP A 313 9.48 -30.54 9.64
N ASP A 314 8.36 -30.01 9.16
CA ASP A 314 8.21 -28.77 8.39
C ASP A 314 7.22 -27.85 9.12
N ASN A 315 7.61 -26.60 9.37
CA ASN A 315 6.81 -25.56 10.02
C ASN A 315 6.58 -24.30 9.14
N HIS A 316 6.68 -24.39 7.80
CA HIS A 316 6.44 -23.27 6.88
C HIS A 316 5.08 -22.57 7.11
N ASP A 317 4.08 -23.26 7.63
CA ASP A 317 2.78 -22.67 7.97
C ASP A 317 2.82 -21.59 9.06
N LEU A 318 3.92 -21.47 9.83
CA LEU A 318 4.16 -20.30 10.69
C LEU A 318 4.28 -18.97 9.91
N ALA A 319 4.64 -19.02 8.62
CA ALA A 319 4.73 -17.83 7.77
C ALA A 319 3.39 -17.09 7.65
N ALA A 320 2.26 -17.79 7.84
CA ALA A 320 0.91 -17.22 7.87
C ALA A 320 0.78 -16.02 8.83
N LEU A 321 1.47 -16.07 9.98
CA LEU A 321 1.47 -15.03 11.00
C LEU A 321 2.00 -13.67 10.50
N GLY A 322 2.63 -13.65 9.31
CA GLY A 322 2.98 -12.44 8.57
C GLY A 322 1.81 -11.48 8.40
N PHE A 323 0.57 -11.95 8.28
CA PHE A 323 -0.65 -11.12 8.21
C PHE A 323 -0.74 -10.04 9.30
N LEU A 324 -0.30 -10.37 10.53
CA LEU A 324 -0.28 -9.45 11.68
C LEU A 324 1.04 -8.66 11.82
N ARG A 325 2.08 -8.98 11.04
CA ARG A 325 3.42 -8.39 11.17
C ARG A 325 3.83 -7.49 10.02
N VAL A 326 3.58 -7.86 8.76
CA VAL A 326 4.10 -7.16 7.56
C VAL A 326 3.41 -5.82 7.25
N GLY A 327 2.66 -5.28 8.21
CA GLY A 327 2.03 -3.96 8.17
C GLY A 327 3.00 -2.80 8.43
N ARG A 328 2.43 -1.59 8.49
CA ARG A 328 3.15 -0.34 8.74
C ARG A 328 3.57 -0.21 10.22
N ARG A 329 4.71 0.45 10.48
CA ARG A 329 5.27 0.61 11.85
C ARG A 329 4.92 1.90 12.59
N PHE A 330 4.29 2.89 11.96
CA PHE A 330 3.81 4.12 12.61
C PHE A 330 4.85 4.80 13.54
N LEU A 331 6.11 4.94 13.12
CA LEU A 331 7.20 5.48 13.96
C LEU A 331 7.39 4.70 15.29
N ASN A 332 7.16 3.39 15.25
CA ASN A 332 7.15 2.44 16.37
C ASN A 332 6.09 2.71 17.47
N SER A 333 5.03 3.46 17.14
CA SER A 333 3.86 3.67 18.02
C SER A 333 3.07 2.37 18.22
N GLN A 334 3.27 1.71 19.37
CA GLN A 334 2.59 0.43 19.68
C GLN A 334 1.05 0.52 19.64
N PRO A 335 0.39 1.58 20.17
CA PRO A 335 -1.07 1.67 20.09
C PRO A 335 -1.60 1.73 18.65
N ASP A 336 -0.86 2.36 17.73
CA ASP A 336 -1.27 2.49 16.32
C ASP A 336 -0.94 1.25 15.49
N ILE A 337 0.15 0.54 15.82
CA ILE A 337 0.43 -0.80 15.28
C ILE A 337 -0.67 -1.80 15.71
N ILE A 338 -1.16 -1.70 16.94
CA ILE A 338 -2.26 -2.55 17.42
C ILE A 338 -3.60 -2.15 16.76
N ASP A 339 -3.86 -0.86 16.55
CA ASP A 339 -5.05 -0.39 15.81
C ASP A 339 -5.09 -0.98 14.38
N ASP A 340 -3.97 -0.92 13.64
CA ASP A 340 -3.82 -1.54 12.31
C ASP A 340 -4.02 -3.07 12.32
N ARG A 341 -3.66 -3.77 13.40
CA ARG A 341 -3.91 -5.23 13.57
C ARG A 341 -5.37 -5.54 13.84
N ILE A 342 -6.00 -4.80 14.73
CA ILE A 342 -7.44 -4.87 14.99
C ILE A 342 -8.18 -4.64 13.66
N ASP A 343 -7.79 -3.59 12.95
CA ASP A 343 -8.43 -3.19 11.72
C ASP A 343 -8.32 -4.23 10.61
N VAL A 344 -7.10 -4.67 10.24
CA VAL A 344 -6.95 -5.64 9.15
C VAL A 344 -7.71 -6.94 9.46
N THR A 345 -7.78 -7.33 10.74
CA THR A 345 -8.52 -8.52 11.16
C THR A 345 -10.04 -8.31 10.97
N MET A 346 -10.58 -7.16 11.38
CA MET A 346 -12.01 -6.88 11.31
C MET A 346 -12.48 -6.46 9.90
N ARG A 347 -11.81 -5.53 9.22
CA ARG A 347 -12.10 -5.20 7.81
C ARG A 347 -11.80 -6.37 6.87
N GLY A 348 -10.72 -7.12 7.11
CA GLY A 348 -10.32 -8.23 6.24
C GLY A 348 -11.24 -9.44 6.32
N PHE A 349 -11.45 -9.99 7.53
CA PHE A 349 -12.22 -11.23 7.73
C PHE A 349 -13.70 -11.01 8.06
N GLN A 350 -14.07 -9.89 8.69
CA GLN A 350 -15.43 -9.63 9.17
C GLN A 350 -16.17 -8.56 8.35
N GLY A 351 -15.47 -7.79 7.51
CA GLY A 351 -16.08 -6.69 6.77
C GLY A 351 -16.80 -5.70 7.71
N PHE A 352 -16.20 -5.43 8.87
CA PHE A 352 -16.79 -4.61 9.92
C PHE A 352 -15.77 -3.56 10.38
N THR A 353 -16.16 -2.28 10.38
CA THR A 353 -15.28 -1.19 10.82
C THR A 353 -15.35 -1.04 12.33
N VAL A 354 -14.20 -1.15 13.02
CA VAL A 354 -14.16 -1.05 14.49
C VAL A 354 -13.30 0.11 15.01
N GLU A 355 -12.44 0.72 14.17
CA GLU A 355 -11.50 1.79 14.56
C GLU A 355 -12.19 2.99 15.26
N CYS A 356 -13.41 3.37 14.84
CA CYS A 356 -14.14 4.46 15.50
C CYS A 356 -14.46 4.15 16.98
N ALA A 357 -14.55 2.87 17.35
CA ALA A 357 -14.75 2.42 18.72
C ALA A 357 -13.52 2.63 19.63
N ARG A 358 -12.36 3.05 19.09
CA ARG A 358 -11.15 3.42 19.85
C ARG A 358 -11.37 4.60 20.80
N CYS A 359 -12.22 5.56 20.43
CA CYS A 359 -12.38 6.83 21.17
C CYS A 359 -13.74 7.00 21.86
N HIS A 360 -14.79 6.39 21.32
CA HIS A 360 -16.17 6.42 21.81
C HIS A 360 -16.94 5.24 21.21
N ASP A 361 -18.09 4.86 21.77
CA ASP A 361 -18.89 3.75 21.22
C ASP A 361 -19.25 4.00 19.74
N HIS A 362 -19.23 2.96 18.91
CA HIS A 362 -19.33 3.12 17.46
C HIS A 362 -20.63 3.82 17.06
N LYS A 363 -20.52 4.90 16.27
CA LYS A 363 -21.61 5.85 16.03
C LYS A 363 -22.86 5.22 15.39
N PHE A 364 -22.68 4.14 14.63
CA PHE A 364 -23.73 3.53 13.82
C PHE A 364 -23.96 2.04 14.09
N ASP A 365 -23.04 1.36 14.78
CA ASP A 365 -23.01 -0.11 14.86
C ASP A 365 -22.88 -0.53 16.32
N PRO A 366 -23.36 -1.74 16.69
CA PRO A 366 -23.43 -2.18 18.08
C PRO A 366 -22.06 -2.59 18.66
N ILE A 367 -21.07 -1.69 18.63
CA ILE A 367 -19.69 -1.91 19.08
C ILE A 367 -19.37 -0.93 20.22
N PRO A 368 -19.44 -1.38 21.48
CA PRO A 368 -18.97 -0.60 22.62
C PRO A 368 -17.46 -0.34 22.54
N THR A 369 -17.01 0.77 23.10
CA THR A 369 -15.59 1.12 23.28
C THR A 369 -14.83 -0.03 23.97
N GLN A 370 -15.47 -0.66 24.97
CA GLN A 370 -14.90 -1.79 25.70
C GLN A 370 -14.55 -2.98 24.80
N ASP A 371 -15.33 -3.24 23.75
CA ASP A 371 -15.10 -4.38 22.85
C ASP A 371 -13.91 -4.14 21.90
N TYR A 372 -13.66 -2.88 21.48
CA TYR A 372 -12.41 -2.51 20.81
C TYR A 372 -11.22 -2.78 21.73
N TYR A 373 -11.30 -2.40 23.01
CA TYR A 373 -10.21 -2.66 23.96
C TYR A 373 -10.08 -4.13 24.36
N SER A 374 -11.14 -4.94 24.26
CA SER A 374 -11.08 -6.40 24.36
C SER A 374 -10.24 -7.02 23.22
N LEU A 375 -10.32 -6.48 22.00
CA LEU A 375 -9.46 -6.88 20.88
C LEU A 375 -8.03 -6.33 21.03
N TYR A 376 -7.88 -5.07 21.48
CA TYR A 376 -6.58 -4.48 21.80
C TYR A 376 -5.79 -5.34 22.78
N ALA A 377 -6.45 -5.83 23.84
CA ALA A 377 -5.85 -6.69 24.86
C ALA A 377 -5.32 -8.03 24.31
N VAL A 378 -5.93 -8.58 23.25
CA VAL A 378 -5.43 -9.78 22.57
C VAL A 378 -4.10 -9.51 21.87
N PHE A 379 -4.02 -8.42 21.11
CA PHE A 379 -2.79 -8.06 20.39
C PHE A 379 -1.71 -7.46 21.29
N SER A 380 -2.06 -6.75 22.38
CA SER A 380 -1.08 -6.29 23.39
C SER A 380 -0.55 -7.40 24.29
N SER A 381 -1.23 -8.55 24.33
CA SER A 381 -0.76 -9.79 24.95
C SER A 381 0.13 -10.64 24.02
N SER A 382 0.53 -10.11 22.86
CA SER A 382 1.34 -10.80 21.85
C SER A 382 2.70 -10.13 21.66
N VAL A 383 3.75 -10.89 21.36
CA VAL A 383 5.12 -10.41 21.08
C VAL A 383 5.51 -10.71 19.64
N GLU A 384 6.30 -9.82 19.04
CA GLU A 384 6.74 -9.99 17.67
C GLU A 384 8.04 -10.79 17.61
N LYS A 385 8.15 -11.79 16.72
CA LYS A 385 9.32 -12.65 16.62
C LYS A 385 9.64 -12.97 15.16
N GLU A 386 10.91 -12.99 14.81
CA GLU A 386 11.37 -13.66 13.60
C GLU A 386 11.58 -15.13 13.97
N ALA A 387 10.77 -16.02 13.38
CA ALA A 387 10.77 -17.44 13.73
C ALA A 387 11.34 -18.24 12.56
N PRO A 388 12.42 -19.03 12.73
CA PRO A 388 13.00 -19.78 11.63
C PRO A 388 12.01 -20.86 11.16
N ILE A 389 11.84 -20.95 9.85
CA ILE A 389 10.94 -21.90 9.18
C ILE A 389 11.70 -22.84 8.24
N GLY A 390 11.07 -23.96 7.91
CA GLY A 390 11.60 -25.00 7.03
C GLY A 390 11.84 -26.32 7.76
N ASP A 391 12.81 -27.10 7.29
CA ASP A 391 13.09 -28.42 7.85
C ASP A 391 13.64 -28.34 9.29
N ARG A 392 13.27 -29.31 10.13
CA ARG A 392 13.68 -29.33 11.55
C ARG A 392 15.20 -29.40 11.72
N ALA A 393 15.95 -30.04 10.81
CA ALA A 393 17.39 -30.19 10.95
C ALA A 393 18.11 -28.84 10.80
N SER A 394 17.84 -28.11 9.70
CA SER A 394 18.31 -26.76 9.45
C SER A 394 17.98 -25.81 10.61
N ARG A 395 16.73 -25.81 11.07
CA ARG A 395 16.29 -24.99 12.22
C ARG A 395 17.00 -25.36 13.52
N THR A 396 17.23 -26.65 13.78
CA THR A 396 17.96 -27.10 14.98
C THR A 396 19.42 -26.65 14.94
N THR A 397 20.08 -26.77 13.79
CA THR A 397 21.46 -26.27 13.59
C THR A 397 21.54 -24.76 13.73
N TRP A 398 20.59 -24.02 13.16
CA TRP A 398 20.52 -22.56 13.28
C TRP A 398 20.27 -22.10 14.73
N ASN A 399 19.27 -22.68 15.41
CA ASN A 399 18.97 -22.34 16.81
C ASN A 399 20.16 -22.63 17.74
N ALA A 400 20.90 -23.71 17.51
CA ALA A 400 22.11 -24.02 18.28
C ALA A 400 23.26 -23.03 18.00
N TYR A 401 23.37 -22.53 16.77
CA TYR A 401 24.29 -21.46 16.40
C TYR A 401 23.92 -20.13 17.09
N GLU A 402 22.66 -19.69 17.01
CA GLU A 402 22.18 -18.47 17.68
C GLU A 402 22.36 -18.55 19.19
N GLN A 403 21.95 -19.65 19.83
CA GLN A 403 22.14 -19.85 21.27
C GLN A 403 23.61 -19.75 21.70
N LYS A 404 24.54 -20.20 20.86
CA LYS A 404 25.99 -20.08 21.12
C LYS A 404 26.47 -18.64 20.95
N VAL A 405 26.03 -17.94 19.90
CA VAL A 405 26.36 -16.51 19.66
C VAL A 405 25.83 -15.64 20.81
N ASP A 406 24.54 -15.79 21.16
CA ASP A 406 23.90 -15.07 22.27
C ASP A 406 24.60 -15.35 23.61
N GLY A 407 24.94 -16.62 23.88
CA GLY A 407 25.67 -17.01 25.09
C GLY A 407 27.04 -16.33 25.21
N LEU A 408 27.83 -16.34 24.13
CA LEU A 408 29.13 -15.66 24.09
C LEU A 408 29.00 -14.15 24.27
N GLN A 409 28.02 -13.52 23.59
CA GLN A 409 27.76 -12.09 23.71
C GLN A 409 27.28 -11.70 25.12
N ASP A 410 26.43 -12.51 25.76
CA ASP A 410 25.95 -12.29 27.12
C ASP A 410 27.07 -12.50 28.17
N GLU A 411 27.95 -13.49 28.00
CA GLU A 411 29.17 -13.62 28.81
C GLU A 411 30.08 -12.38 28.68
N MET A 412 30.32 -11.90 27.46
CA MET A 412 31.08 -10.67 27.22
C MET A 412 30.41 -9.45 27.85
N ARG A 413 29.07 -9.34 27.78
CA ARG A 413 28.26 -8.27 28.39
C ARG A 413 28.35 -8.30 29.92
N LYS A 414 28.19 -9.48 30.53
CA LYS A 414 28.30 -9.70 31.99
C LYS A 414 29.69 -9.40 32.52
N LEU A 415 30.74 -9.84 31.81
CA LEU A 415 32.14 -9.55 32.14
C LEU A 415 32.43 -8.05 32.06
N THR A 416 31.91 -7.39 31.03
CA THR A 416 32.06 -5.94 30.84
C THR A 416 31.32 -5.15 31.93
N LEU A 417 30.11 -5.57 32.31
CA LEU A 417 29.35 -5.00 33.43
C LEU A 417 30.08 -5.13 34.76
N SER A 418 30.60 -6.32 35.08
CA SER A 418 31.27 -6.56 36.36
C SER A 418 32.55 -5.74 36.52
N GLN A 419 33.37 -5.65 35.47
CA GLN A 419 34.58 -4.81 35.47
C GLN A 419 34.25 -3.31 35.52
N THR A 420 33.19 -2.87 34.83
CA THR A 420 32.72 -1.47 34.91
C THR A 420 32.21 -1.12 36.32
N ALA A 421 31.49 -2.04 36.97
CA ALA A 421 31.05 -1.87 38.36
C ALA A 421 32.24 -1.83 39.34
N ARG A 422 33.24 -2.71 39.16
CA ARG A 422 34.49 -2.69 39.94
C ARG A 422 35.25 -1.37 39.83
N LEU A 423 35.39 -0.83 38.62
CA LEU A 423 36.03 0.48 38.43
C LEU A 423 35.24 1.61 39.11
N ARG A 424 33.90 1.59 39.09
CA ARG A 424 33.07 2.54 39.84
C ARG A 424 33.26 2.40 41.36
N GLU A 425 33.43 1.19 41.88
CA GLU A 425 33.67 0.96 43.31
C GLU A 425 35.02 1.52 43.76
N MET A 426 36.08 1.29 42.97
CA MET A 426 37.41 1.88 43.22
C MET A 426 37.34 3.42 43.32
N LEU A 427 36.57 4.08 42.45
CA LEU A 427 36.40 5.54 42.49
C LEU A 427 35.78 6.09 43.78
N LYS A 428 35.16 5.26 44.63
CA LYS A 428 34.63 5.68 45.93
C LYS A 428 35.71 5.79 47.02
N THR A 429 36.91 5.26 46.79
CA THR A 429 38.01 5.25 47.78
C THR A 429 39.17 6.13 47.31
N PRO A 430 39.63 7.14 48.09
CA PRO A 430 40.64 8.10 47.62
C PRO A 430 41.93 7.45 47.09
N ASP A 431 42.47 6.46 47.80
CA ASP A 431 43.75 5.83 47.47
C ASP A 431 43.70 5.03 46.16
N THR A 432 42.60 4.32 45.89
CA THR A 432 42.47 3.56 44.63
C THR A 432 41.95 4.44 43.48
N ALA A 433 41.15 5.47 43.79
CA ALA A 433 40.76 6.50 42.82
C ALA A 433 41.96 7.28 42.29
N ALA A 434 43.02 7.50 43.08
CA ALA A 434 44.27 8.12 42.62
C ALA A 434 44.92 7.34 41.45
N ASN A 435 44.79 6.00 41.46
CA ASN A 435 45.41 5.10 40.48
C ASN A 435 44.60 4.92 39.18
N ILE A 436 43.40 5.52 39.07
CA ILE A 436 42.57 5.43 37.86
C ILE A 436 42.83 6.63 36.92
N PRO A 437 43.16 6.40 35.63
CA PRO A 437 43.39 7.47 34.65
C PRO A 437 42.21 8.44 34.49
N ALA A 438 42.50 9.71 34.21
CA ALA A 438 41.48 10.75 34.06
C ALA A 438 40.46 10.44 32.93
N ALA A 439 40.92 9.89 31.80
CA ALA A 439 40.06 9.48 30.69
C ALA A 439 39.07 8.36 31.09
N VAL A 440 39.48 7.45 31.96
CA VAL A 440 38.65 6.35 32.49
C VAL A 440 37.59 6.92 33.42
N LYS A 441 37.95 7.85 34.31
CA LYS A 441 37.01 8.59 35.19
C LYS A 441 35.94 9.30 34.38
N GLN A 442 36.35 10.08 33.37
CA GLN A 442 35.44 10.82 32.50
C GLN A 442 34.50 9.89 31.71
N THR A 443 35.02 8.76 31.21
CA THR A 443 34.24 7.76 30.49
C THR A 443 33.19 7.11 31.41
N LEU A 444 33.56 6.72 32.63
CA LEU A 444 32.64 6.12 33.61
C LEU A 444 31.52 7.08 34.06
N GLN A 445 31.78 8.39 34.14
CA GLN A 445 30.78 9.41 34.43
C GLN A 445 29.75 9.58 33.29
N GLY A 446 30.14 9.31 32.04
CA GLY A 446 29.25 9.38 30.88
C GLY A 446 28.38 8.14 30.66
N ILE A 447 28.65 7.03 31.35
CA ILE A 447 27.93 5.75 31.18
C ILE A 447 26.94 5.57 32.34
N ARG A 448 25.70 5.16 32.03
CA ARG A 448 24.68 4.82 33.04
C ARG A 448 25.09 3.60 33.87
N GLU A 449 24.64 3.53 35.12
CA GLU A 449 24.80 2.32 35.93
C GLU A 449 24.00 1.16 35.32
N ASN A 450 24.50 -0.07 35.51
CA ASN A 450 23.93 -1.32 34.97
C ASN A 450 23.80 -1.41 33.43
N VAL A 451 24.41 -0.48 32.68
CA VAL A 451 24.54 -0.56 31.21
C VAL A 451 25.99 -0.94 30.87
N ALA A 452 26.16 -1.94 30.01
CA ALA A 452 27.46 -2.36 29.52
C ALA A 452 28.02 -1.28 28.56
N PRO A 453 29.24 -0.76 28.77
CA PRO A 453 29.91 0.03 27.74
C PRO A 453 30.19 -0.83 26.49
N GLU A 454 29.94 -0.24 25.32
CA GLU A 454 30.18 -0.83 24.00
C GLU A 454 31.02 0.16 23.15
N GLY A 455 31.54 -0.30 22.01
CA GLY A 455 32.31 0.52 21.06
C GLY A 455 33.49 1.29 21.67
N ASP A 456 33.61 2.58 21.35
CA ASP A 456 34.68 3.45 21.85
C ASP A 456 34.71 3.57 23.38
N ASN A 457 33.57 3.48 24.05
CA ASN A 457 33.50 3.53 25.51
C ASN A 457 34.09 2.27 26.12
N LEU A 458 33.82 1.09 25.52
CA LEU A 458 34.47 -0.15 25.94
C LEU A 458 35.99 -0.07 25.69
N LYS A 459 36.40 0.36 24.50
CA LYS A 459 37.82 0.51 24.12
C LYS A 459 38.61 1.38 25.10
N LYS A 460 38.04 2.49 25.58
CA LYS A 460 38.66 3.39 26.57
C LYS A 460 38.76 2.80 27.99
N LEU A 461 37.88 1.87 28.35
CA LEU A 461 37.85 1.24 29.67
C LEU A 461 38.64 -0.08 29.72
N PHE A 462 38.75 -0.77 28.58
CA PHE A 462 39.26 -2.13 28.48
C PHE A 462 40.67 -2.31 29.06
N GLU A 463 41.58 -1.36 28.80
CA GLU A 463 42.95 -1.39 29.32
C GLU A 463 43.03 -1.27 30.86
N SER A 464 41.98 -0.72 31.50
CA SER A 464 41.84 -0.64 32.96
C SER A 464 41.08 -1.82 33.58
N PHE A 465 40.55 -2.74 32.76
CA PHE A 465 39.99 -3.99 33.28
C PHE A 465 41.10 -4.89 33.84
N GLU A 466 40.72 -5.76 34.76
CA GLU A 466 41.62 -6.76 35.34
C GLU A 466 42.25 -7.64 34.25
N LYS A 467 43.54 -7.97 34.35
CA LYS A 467 44.27 -8.69 33.29
C LYS A 467 43.58 -10.00 32.89
N ALA A 468 43.10 -10.77 33.87
CA ALA A 468 42.32 -11.98 33.62
C ALA A 468 41.00 -11.72 32.88
N ALA A 469 40.33 -10.60 33.14
CA ALA A 469 39.11 -10.20 32.41
C ALA A 469 39.41 -9.70 30.99
N GLN A 470 40.53 -9.00 30.76
CA GLN A 470 40.97 -8.66 29.41
C GLN A 470 41.24 -9.91 28.58
N ASP A 471 41.92 -10.90 29.16
CA ASP A 471 42.28 -12.13 28.47
C ASP A 471 41.04 -13.01 28.21
N LYS A 472 40.12 -13.15 29.18
CA LYS A 472 38.84 -13.85 28.97
C LYS A 472 37.92 -13.15 27.97
N TYR A 473 37.90 -11.82 27.92
CA TYR A 473 37.13 -11.09 26.90
C TYR A 473 37.69 -11.34 25.49
N ARG A 474 39.02 -11.39 25.33
CA ARG A 474 39.67 -11.71 24.04
C ARG A 474 39.43 -13.16 23.61
N GLU A 475 39.42 -14.08 24.57
CA GLU A 475 39.03 -15.48 24.34
C GLU A 475 37.59 -15.56 23.82
N LEU A 476 36.62 -14.97 24.53
CA LEU A 476 35.21 -14.92 24.11
C LEU A 476 35.02 -14.23 22.75
N GLN A 477 35.76 -13.16 22.47
CA GLN A 477 35.75 -12.47 21.18
C GLN A 477 36.32 -13.36 20.05
N GLY A 478 37.35 -14.15 20.35
CA GLY A 478 37.91 -15.14 19.43
C GLY A 478 36.95 -16.29 19.14
N ASP A 479 36.27 -16.80 20.18
CA ASP A 479 35.24 -17.83 20.06
C ASP A 479 34.01 -17.32 19.30
N LEU A 480 33.59 -16.07 19.53
CA LEU A 480 32.52 -15.42 18.78
C LEU A 480 32.89 -15.29 17.30
N SER A 481 34.06 -14.71 16.98
CA SER A 481 34.52 -14.58 15.59
C SER A 481 34.70 -15.94 14.89
N SER A 482 35.12 -16.97 15.63
CA SER A 482 35.25 -18.33 15.09
C SER A 482 33.89 -18.99 14.87
N THR A 483 32.91 -18.69 15.71
CA THR A 483 31.52 -19.14 15.57
C THR A 483 30.84 -18.46 14.38
N GLU A 484 30.96 -17.13 14.26
CA GLU A 484 30.44 -16.34 13.12
C GLU A 484 31.03 -16.81 11.78
N LYS A 485 32.33 -17.16 11.73
CA LYS A 485 32.94 -17.76 10.53
C LYS A 485 32.44 -19.17 10.20
N ALA A 486 31.90 -19.87 11.19
CA ALA A 486 31.32 -21.20 11.06
C ALA A 486 29.77 -21.16 11.01
N GLN A 487 29.20 -20.01 10.64
CA GLN A 487 27.75 -19.82 10.52
C GLN A 487 27.13 -20.83 9.54
N PRO A 488 26.07 -21.57 9.93
CA PRO A 488 25.34 -22.45 9.03
C PRO A 488 24.50 -21.63 8.03
N ASN A 489 23.99 -22.29 6.98
CA ASN A 489 23.03 -21.67 6.07
C ASN A 489 21.87 -21.05 6.85
N ARG A 490 21.61 -19.75 6.63
CA ARG A 490 20.48 -19.05 7.25
C ARG A 490 19.16 -19.64 6.72
N PRO A 491 18.25 -20.13 7.58
CA PRO A 491 16.93 -20.58 7.15
C PRO A 491 16.09 -19.39 6.70
N GLU A 492 14.93 -19.67 6.12
CA GLU A 492 13.90 -18.66 5.93
C GLU A 492 13.25 -18.33 7.29
N PHE A 493 12.61 -17.17 7.39
CA PHE A 493 11.93 -16.76 8.63
C PHE A 493 10.48 -16.37 8.38
N ALA A 494 9.60 -16.83 9.26
CA ALA A 494 8.28 -16.26 9.42
C ALA A 494 8.39 -14.92 10.16
N MET A 495 7.84 -13.87 9.54
CA MET A 495 7.62 -12.58 10.20
C MET A 495 6.45 -12.72 11.19
N ALA A 496 6.69 -13.33 12.36
CA ALA A 496 5.61 -13.81 13.22
C ALA A 496 5.16 -12.81 14.30
N MET A 497 3.90 -13.01 14.71
CA MET A 497 3.29 -12.49 15.93
C MET A 497 2.96 -13.72 16.79
N MET A 498 3.55 -13.82 17.98
CA MET A 498 3.42 -14.97 18.89
C MET A 498 2.83 -14.55 20.24
N ASP A 499 2.46 -15.51 21.08
CA ASP A 499 1.96 -15.19 22.43
C ASP A 499 3.07 -14.60 23.31
N GLY A 500 2.75 -13.50 24.01
CA GLY A 500 3.66 -12.87 24.95
C GLY A 500 3.76 -13.63 26.28
N PRO A 501 4.86 -13.47 27.03
CA PRO A 501 5.06 -14.18 28.30
C PRO A 501 4.10 -13.74 29.42
N ASN A 502 3.50 -12.54 29.30
CA ASN A 502 2.62 -11.93 30.30
C ASN A 502 1.26 -11.54 29.68
N PRO A 503 0.39 -12.52 29.35
CA PRO A 503 -0.95 -12.25 28.86
C PRO A 503 -1.80 -11.53 29.92
N HIS A 504 -2.57 -10.53 29.51
CA HIS A 504 -3.34 -9.67 30.42
C HIS A 504 -4.61 -9.11 29.77
N ASP A 505 -5.63 -8.82 30.59
CA ASP A 505 -6.78 -8.05 30.14
C ASP A 505 -6.41 -6.56 29.96
N GLY A 506 -7.12 -5.90 29.05
CA GLY A 506 -6.89 -4.49 28.75
C GLY A 506 -7.66 -3.54 29.68
N VAL A 507 -7.49 -2.26 29.40
CA VAL A 507 -8.29 -1.17 29.98
C VAL A 507 -8.74 -0.24 28.84
N VAL A 508 -9.93 0.35 28.97
CA VAL A 508 -10.41 1.35 28.01
C VAL A 508 -9.54 2.61 28.10
N PHE A 509 -8.91 3.03 27.00
CA PHE A 509 -8.27 4.34 26.94
C PHE A 509 -9.34 5.41 26.70
N LYS A 510 -9.58 6.28 27.68
CA LYS A 510 -10.62 7.30 27.59
C LYS A 510 -10.29 8.29 26.47
N ARG A 511 -11.17 8.37 25.47
CA ARG A 511 -10.96 9.13 24.22
C ARG A 511 -9.69 8.72 23.47
N GLY A 512 -9.32 7.45 23.53
CA GLY A 512 -8.16 6.89 22.85
C GLY A 512 -6.79 7.24 23.46
N ASN A 513 -6.74 7.98 24.60
CA ASN A 513 -5.49 8.41 25.22
C ASN A 513 -4.89 7.34 26.16
N PRO A 514 -3.73 6.73 25.82
CA PRO A 514 -3.14 5.66 26.63
C PRO A 514 -2.77 6.09 28.06
N GLY A 515 -2.58 7.39 28.33
CA GLY A 515 -2.32 7.90 29.67
C GLY A 515 -3.56 8.04 30.58
N ASN A 516 -4.76 7.69 30.10
CA ASN A 516 -6.01 7.88 30.84
C ASN A 516 -6.91 6.64 30.78
N HIS A 517 -6.74 5.75 31.76
CA HIS A 517 -7.47 4.48 31.84
C HIS A 517 -8.92 4.64 32.33
N GLY A 518 -9.79 3.78 31.80
CA GLY A 518 -11.18 3.58 32.20
C GLY A 518 -11.42 2.16 32.67
N ASP A 519 -12.58 1.61 32.32
CA ASP A 519 -13.01 0.29 32.76
C ASP A 519 -12.12 -0.82 32.18
N ILE A 520 -12.04 -1.95 32.88
CA ILE A 520 -11.35 -3.15 32.41
C ILE A 520 -12.01 -3.64 31.11
N ALA A 521 -11.20 -4.08 30.15
CA ALA A 521 -11.63 -4.69 28.90
C ALA A 521 -11.11 -6.14 28.84
N PRO A 522 -11.88 -7.11 29.35
CA PRO A 522 -11.51 -8.52 29.32
C PRO A 522 -11.31 -9.03 27.89
N ARG A 523 -10.33 -9.90 27.64
CA ARG A 523 -10.11 -10.47 26.30
C ARG A 523 -11.27 -11.38 25.90
N ARG A 524 -11.99 -10.99 24.84
CA ARG A 524 -13.19 -11.67 24.32
C ARG A 524 -13.59 -11.12 22.95
N PHE A 525 -14.52 -11.80 22.29
CA PHE A 525 -15.04 -11.39 20.98
C PHE A 525 -16.10 -10.28 21.07
N LEU A 526 -16.37 -9.64 19.93
CA LEU A 526 -17.36 -8.56 19.81
C LEU A 526 -18.76 -9.03 20.25
N LEU A 527 -19.46 -8.20 21.03
CA LEU A 527 -20.82 -8.44 21.50
C LEU A 527 -21.80 -8.59 20.34
N ALA A 528 -21.63 -7.78 19.30
CA ALA A 528 -22.42 -7.81 18.06
C ALA A 528 -22.41 -9.16 17.33
N LEU A 529 -21.34 -9.95 17.50
CA LEU A 529 -21.10 -11.23 16.84
C LEU A 529 -21.14 -12.42 17.82
N SER A 530 -21.42 -12.15 19.09
CA SER A 530 -21.64 -13.18 20.10
C SER A 530 -23.07 -13.71 20.01
N LYS A 531 -23.28 -14.99 20.32
CA LYS A 531 -24.62 -15.62 20.29
C LYS A 531 -25.57 -14.90 21.25
N PRO A 532 -26.72 -14.36 20.77
CA PRO A 532 -27.65 -13.64 21.63
C PRO A 532 -28.14 -14.50 22.81
N GLY A 533 -28.10 -13.92 24.01
CA GLY A 533 -28.54 -14.61 25.25
C GLY A 533 -27.54 -15.63 25.82
N GLN A 534 -26.35 -15.78 25.23
CA GLN A 534 -25.25 -16.54 25.83
C GLN A 534 -24.23 -15.61 26.47
N GLU A 535 -23.62 -16.05 27.57
CA GLU A 535 -22.49 -15.34 28.18
C GLU A 535 -21.27 -15.36 27.25
N ARG A 536 -20.58 -14.23 27.12
CA ARG A 536 -19.39 -14.12 26.28
C ARG A 536 -18.21 -14.80 26.98
N PRO A 537 -17.54 -15.79 26.37
CA PRO A 537 -16.33 -16.37 26.94
C PRO A 537 -15.28 -15.30 27.22
N HIS A 538 -14.68 -15.33 28.41
CA HIS A 538 -13.48 -14.58 28.75
C HIS A 538 -12.27 -15.47 28.49
N TRP A 539 -11.36 -15.01 27.63
CA TRP A 539 -10.18 -15.77 27.21
C TRP A 539 -9.01 -15.54 28.17
N THR A 540 -8.60 -16.61 28.84
CA THR A 540 -7.52 -16.61 29.83
C THR A 540 -6.27 -17.39 29.39
N ASP A 541 -6.39 -18.35 28.46
CA ASP A 541 -5.24 -19.03 27.86
C ASP A 541 -4.53 -18.13 26.83
N GLY A 542 -3.19 -18.17 26.86
CA GLY A 542 -2.34 -17.47 25.91
C GLY A 542 -2.68 -15.99 25.75
N SER A 543 -2.46 -15.45 24.57
CA SER A 543 -2.87 -14.07 24.20
C SER A 543 -4.37 -13.92 23.96
N GLY A 544 -5.10 -15.02 23.73
CA GLY A 544 -6.46 -15.02 23.18
C GLY A 544 -6.52 -14.95 21.64
N ARG A 545 -5.39 -14.90 20.92
CA ARG A 545 -5.39 -14.90 19.43
C ARG A 545 -6.03 -16.15 18.83
N LEU A 546 -5.79 -17.33 19.40
CA LEU A 546 -6.37 -18.59 18.91
C LEU A 546 -7.90 -18.60 19.08
N ASP A 547 -8.42 -18.07 20.19
CA ASP A 547 -9.86 -18.01 20.45
C ASP A 547 -10.54 -16.95 19.56
N LEU A 548 -9.88 -15.81 19.35
CA LEU A 548 -10.30 -14.82 18.36
C LEU A 548 -10.37 -15.44 16.96
N ALA A 549 -9.35 -16.20 16.56
CA ALA A 549 -9.30 -16.85 15.26
C ALA A 549 -10.42 -17.89 15.09
N LYS A 550 -10.66 -18.72 16.12
CA LYS A 550 -11.79 -19.69 16.15
C LYS A 550 -13.15 -19.00 16.12
N ALA A 551 -13.32 -17.85 16.80
CA ALA A 551 -14.56 -17.08 16.80
C ALA A 551 -14.86 -16.44 15.42
N ILE A 552 -13.81 -16.00 14.72
CA ILE A 552 -13.89 -15.52 13.33
C ILE A 552 -14.18 -16.70 12.39
N ALA A 553 -13.45 -17.81 12.48
CA ALA A 553 -13.58 -18.97 11.61
C ALA A 553 -14.86 -19.83 11.83
N SER A 554 -15.63 -19.57 12.90
CA SER A 554 -16.83 -20.34 13.24
C SER A 554 -17.93 -20.26 12.17
N LYS A 555 -18.57 -21.39 11.89
CA LYS A 555 -19.78 -21.46 11.03
C LYS A 555 -21.00 -20.74 11.63
N ASP A 556 -20.98 -20.46 12.94
CA ASP A 556 -22.01 -19.63 13.59
C ASP A 556 -21.78 -18.12 13.35
N ASN A 557 -20.62 -17.72 12.82
CA ASN A 557 -20.31 -16.33 12.54
C ASN A 557 -21.06 -15.85 11.28
N PRO A 558 -21.93 -14.84 11.39
CA PRO A 558 -22.80 -14.44 10.28
C PRO A 558 -22.07 -13.62 9.19
N LEU A 559 -20.83 -13.19 9.42
CA LEU A 559 -20.07 -12.33 8.51
C LEU A 559 -19.02 -13.09 7.69
N THR A 560 -18.24 -13.97 8.32
CA THR A 560 -17.02 -14.58 7.74
C THR A 560 -17.22 -15.16 6.34
N ALA A 561 -18.22 -16.03 6.18
CA ALA A 561 -18.53 -16.62 4.88
C ALA A 561 -19.08 -15.58 3.90
N ARG A 562 -20.03 -14.73 4.32
CA ARG A 562 -20.64 -13.69 3.47
C ARG A 562 -19.61 -12.72 2.90
N VAL A 563 -18.69 -12.23 3.72
CA VAL A 563 -17.63 -11.29 3.33
C VAL A 563 -16.70 -11.93 2.32
N PHE A 564 -16.27 -13.18 2.56
CA PHE A 564 -15.36 -13.85 1.65
C PHE A 564 -16.02 -14.22 0.32
N VAL A 565 -17.24 -14.80 0.30
CA VAL A 565 -17.92 -15.11 -0.96
C VAL A 565 -18.26 -13.84 -1.75
N ASN A 566 -18.57 -12.73 -1.07
CA ASN A 566 -18.77 -11.43 -1.72
C ASN A 566 -17.48 -10.89 -2.37
N ARG A 567 -16.33 -11.12 -1.75
CA ARG A 567 -15.01 -10.76 -2.29
C ARG A 567 -14.62 -11.64 -3.48
N VAL A 568 -14.89 -12.95 -3.42
CA VAL A 568 -14.69 -13.85 -4.58
C VAL A 568 -15.61 -13.45 -5.74
N TRP A 569 -16.89 -13.19 -5.46
CA TRP A 569 -17.86 -12.67 -6.43
C TRP A 569 -17.38 -11.35 -7.08
N GLN A 570 -16.91 -10.40 -6.27
CA GLN A 570 -16.40 -9.12 -6.76
C GLN A 570 -15.26 -9.28 -7.77
N ASN A 571 -14.34 -10.23 -7.55
CA ASN A 571 -13.19 -10.40 -8.44
C ASN A 571 -13.56 -10.99 -9.80
N HIS A 572 -14.69 -11.72 -9.89
CA HIS A 572 -15.25 -12.16 -11.17
C HIS A 572 -16.11 -11.09 -11.85
N PHE A 573 -16.98 -10.39 -11.12
CA PHE A 573 -17.99 -9.48 -11.71
C PHE A 573 -17.64 -7.97 -11.62
N GLY A 574 -16.46 -7.62 -11.10
CA GLY A 574 -16.00 -6.24 -10.84
C GLY A 574 -16.66 -5.56 -9.63
N ASN A 575 -17.83 -6.04 -9.20
CA ASN A 575 -18.58 -5.52 -8.05
C ASN A 575 -19.13 -6.68 -7.21
N GLY A 576 -19.02 -6.57 -5.89
CA GLY A 576 -19.66 -7.50 -4.96
C GLY A 576 -21.19 -7.38 -4.99
N LEU A 577 -21.87 -8.42 -4.51
CA LEU A 577 -23.31 -8.40 -4.21
C LEU A 577 -23.61 -7.29 -3.18
N VAL A 578 -22.74 -7.13 -2.19
CA VAL A 578 -22.54 -5.93 -1.36
C VAL A 578 -21.38 -5.14 -1.95
N ARG A 579 -21.61 -3.91 -2.41
CA ARG A 579 -20.57 -3.09 -3.09
C ARG A 579 -19.53 -2.53 -2.13
N THR A 580 -19.88 -2.34 -0.85
CA THR A 580 -18.96 -1.98 0.24
C THR A 580 -18.23 -3.23 0.75
N ALA A 581 -17.22 -3.68 0.01
CA ALA A 581 -16.59 -5.00 0.16
C ALA A 581 -16.10 -5.39 1.58
N SER A 582 -15.79 -4.42 2.44
CA SER A 582 -15.40 -4.61 3.85
C SER A 582 -16.18 -3.71 4.82
N ASP A 583 -17.38 -3.26 4.45
CA ASP A 583 -18.35 -2.66 5.37
C ASP A 583 -19.73 -3.29 5.13
N PHE A 584 -20.10 -4.19 6.04
CA PHE A 584 -21.40 -4.86 6.15
C PHE A 584 -22.22 -4.26 7.31
N GLY A 585 -21.77 -3.15 7.89
CA GLY A 585 -22.40 -2.42 8.99
C GLY A 585 -23.64 -1.63 8.55
N ASN A 586 -24.06 -0.70 9.40
CA ASN A 586 -25.22 0.15 9.17
C ASN A 586 -25.00 1.25 8.11
N GLN A 587 -23.74 1.53 7.76
CA GLN A 587 -23.30 2.41 6.68
C GLN A 587 -23.00 1.65 5.38
N GLY A 588 -22.71 0.35 5.47
CA GLY A 588 -22.55 -0.53 4.34
C GLY A 588 -23.78 -0.65 3.44
N ASP A 589 -23.53 -0.98 2.18
CA ASP A 589 -24.57 -1.23 1.19
C ASP A 589 -25.36 -2.50 1.55
N LYS A 590 -26.65 -2.53 1.17
CA LYS A 590 -27.42 -3.77 1.23
C LYS A 590 -27.07 -4.67 0.04
N PRO A 591 -27.07 -6.00 0.20
CA PRO A 591 -26.85 -6.92 -0.91
C PRO A 591 -27.90 -6.74 -2.00
N THR A 592 -27.46 -6.72 -3.26
CA THR A 592 -28.35 -6.71 -4.44
C THR A 592 -29.19 -7.99 -4.52
N HIS A 593 -28.59 -9.11 -4.13
CA HIS A 593 -29.18 -10.45 -4.12
C HIS A 593 -28.93 -11.11 -2.74
N PRO A 594 -29.72 -10.78 -1.69
CA PRO A 594 -29.50 -11.30 -0.33
C PRO A 594 -29.54 -12.83 -0.26
N GLU A 595 -30.50 -13.45 -0.95
CA GLU A 595 -30.64 -14.92 -0.96
C GLU A 595 -29.47 -15.58 -1.70
N LEU A 596 -28.97 -15.01 -2.80
CA LEU A 596 -27.78 -15.52 -3.49
C LEU A 596 -26.54 -15.45 -2.60
N LEU A 597 -26.37 -14.35 -1.85
CA LEU A 597 -25.25 -14.18 -0.91
C LEU A 597 -25.28 -15.26 0.19
N ASP A 598 -26.45 -15.51 0.78
CA ASP A 598 -26.64 -16.54 1.81
C ASP A 598 -26.51 -17.96 1.25
N PHE A 599 -27.01 -18.22 0.03
CA PHE A 599 -26.80 -19.48 -0.69
C PHE A 599 -25.32 -19.77 -0.94
N LEU A 600 -24.55 -18.79 -1.42
CA LEU A 600 -23.11 -18.93 -1.66
C LEU A 600 -22.35 -19.12 -0.36
N ALA A 601 -22.66 -18.34 0.68
CA ALA A 601 -22.03 -18.47 2.00
C ALA A 601 -22.30 -19.85 2.63
N GLN A 602 -23.54 -20.34 2.58
CA GLN A 602 -23.90 -21.64 3.14
C GLN A 602 -23.29 -22.80 2.33
N THR A 603 -23.35 -22.74 1.00
CA THR A 603 -22.71 -23.74 0.11
C THR A 603 -21.21 -23.80 0.37
N PHE A 604 -20.53 -22.65 0.46
CA PHE A 604 -19.10 -22.57 0.76
C PHE A 604 -18.73 -23.23 2.10
N MET A 605 -19.49 -22.96 3.17
CA MET A 605 -19.29 -23.61 4.47
C MET A 605 -19.62 -25.11 4.46
N ASN A 606 -20.55 -25.55 3.62
CA ASN A 606 -20.94 -26.97 3.49
C ASN A 606 -19.90 -27.76 2.69
N ASP A 607 -19.33 -27.16 1.65
CA ASP A 607 -18.32 -27.76 0.76
C ASP A 607 -16.90 -27.82 1.35
N GLY A 608 -16.77 -27.50 2.65
CA GLY A 608 -15.51 -27.55 3.40
C GLY A 608 -14.66 -26.29 3.27
N TRP A 609 -15.28 -25.13 3.07
CA TRP A 609 -14.60 -23.83 2.87
C TRP A 609 -13.59 -23.82 1.71
N SER A 610 -13.77 -24.71 0.74
CA SER A 610 -12.96 -24.81 -0.48
C SER A 610 -13.20 -23.60 -1.39
N ILE A 611 -12.12 -22.86 -1.66
CA ILE A 611 -12.13 -21.65 -2.47
C ILE A 611 -12.30 -22.03 -3.94
N LYS A 612 -11.62 -23.11 -4.37
CA LYS A 612 -11.71 -23.61 -5.76
C LYS A 612 -13.10 -24.13 -6.11
N LYS A 613 -13.81 -24.82 -5.19
CA LYS A 613 -15.21 -25.23 -5.44
C LYS A 613 -16.15 -24.04 -5.58
N LEU A 614 -16.02 -23.03 -4.71
CA LEU A 614 -16.81 -21.80 -4.80
C LEU A 614 -16.59 -21.08 -6.14
N GLN A 615 -15.34 -20.95 -6.58
CA GLN A 615 -15.03 -20.35 -7.88
C GLN A 615 -15.54 -21.20 -9.03
N LYS A 616 -15.36 -22.53 -9.01
CA LYS A 616 -15.93 -23.45 -10.01
C LYS A 616 -17.45 -23.25 -10.13
N LEU A 617 -18.18 -23.17 -9.02
CA LEU A 617 -19.62 -22.92 -9.01
C LEU A 617 -19.97 -21.57 -9.68
N ILE A 618 -19.20 -20.51 -9.42
CA ILE A 618 -19.40 -19.18 -10.01
C ILE A 618 -19.11 -19.19 -11.51
N VAL A 619 -17.91 -19.59 -11.95
CA VAL A 619 -17.52 -19.54 -13.36
C VAL A 619 -18.28 -20.55 -14.23
N MET A 620 -18.88 -21.58 -13.61
CA MET A 620 -19.77 -22.52 -14.30
C MET A 620 -21.22 -22.04 -14.44
N SER A 621 -21.61 -20.91 -13.85
CA SER A 621 -22.97 -20.34 -14.02
C SER A 621 -23.22 -19.83 -15.45
N ALA A 622 -24.46 -19.83 -15.91
CA ALA A 622 -24.83 -19.12 -17.14
C ALA A 622 -24.62 -17.60 -17.00
N THR A 623 -24.84 -17.06 -15.80
CA THR A 623 -24.63 -15.67 -15.40
C THR A 623 -23.20 -15.19 -15.71
N TYR A 624 -22.17 -15.98 -15.35
CA TYR A 624 -20.77 -15.65 -15.64
C TYR A 624 -20.44 -15.72 -17.13
N ARG A 625 -21.12 -16.59 -17.88
CA ARG A 625 -20.83 -16.88 -19.29
C ARG A 625 -21.51 -15.93 -20.28
N GLN A 626 -22.23 -14.90 -19.81
CA GLN A 626 -22.91 -13.93 -20.67
C GLN A 626 -21.93 -13.12 -21.54
N VAL A 627 -22.40 -12.62 -22.69
CA VAL A 627 -21.72 -11.53 -23.42
C VAL A 627 -21.66 -10.25 -22.59
N SER A 628 -20.72 -9.37 -22.94
CA SER A 628 -20.53 -8.06 -22.29
C SER A 628 -21.22 -6.91 -23.04
N ASP A 629 -21.79 -7.18 -24.21
CA ASP A 629 -22.58 -6.22 -24.98
C ASP A 629 -23.95 -5.99 -24.36
N VAL A 630 -24.32 -4.71 -24.24
CA VAL A 630 -25.53 -4.26 -23.56
C VAL A 630 -26.47 -3.58 -24.56
N THR A 631 -27.74 -4.00 -24.58
CA THR A 631 -28.75 -3.32 -25.40
C THR A 631 -29.11 -1.96 -24.76
N ALA A 632 -29.49 -0.97 -25.57
CA ALA A 632 -29.90 0.33 -25.05
C ALA A 632 -31.04 0.23 -24.00
N LYS A 633 -31.96 -0.73 -24.15
CA LYS A 633 -33.02 -1.01 -23.18
C LYS A 633 -32.48 -1.61 -21.88
N THR A 634 -31.53 -2.54 -21.97
CA THR A 634 -30.86 -3.14 -20.80
C THR A 634 -30.14 -2.06 -19.99
N PHE A 635 -29.36 -1.22 -20.67
CA PHE A 635 -28.61 -0.12 -20.04
C PHE A 635 -29.51 0.95 -19.41
N GLN A 636 -30.65 1.28 -20.03
CA GLN A 636 -31.61 2.23 -19.44
C GLN A 636 -32.29 1.69 -18.16
N ASN A 637 -32.53 0.38 -18.08
CA ASN A 637 -33.20 -0.24 -16.94
C ASN A 637 -32.25 -0.49 -15.75
N ASP A 638 -30.99 -0.79 -16.02
CA ASP A 638 -29.98 -1.10 -15.00
C ASP A 638 -28.57 -0.67 -15.47
N PRO A 639 -28.27 0.65 -15.50
CA PRO A 639 -27.03 1.19 -16.07
C PRO A 639 -25.77 0.75 -15.30
N ASP A 640 -25.95 0.40 -14.04
CA ASP A 640 -24.93 -0.07 -13.10
C ASP A 640 -24.74 -1.61 -13.13
N ASN A 641 -25.51 -2.33 -13.96
CA ASN A 641 -25.59 -3.80 -14.03
C ASN A 641 -25.77 -4.48 -12.65
N ARG A 642 -26.59 -3.89 -11.76
CA ARG A 642 -26.89 -4.41 -10.41
C ARG A 642 -27.63 -5.74 -10.41
N TYR A 643 -28.35 -6.04 -11.49
CA TYR A 643 -29.14 -7.26 -11.68
C TYR A 643 -28.41 -8.31 -12.54
N LEU A 644 -27.16 -8.04 -12.97
CA LEU A 644 -26.27 -9.00 -13.63
C LEU A 644 -26.83 -9.52 -14.96
N SER A 645 -27.41 -8.61 -15.74
CA SER A 645 -28.08 -8.89 -17.03
C SER A 645 -27.12 -9.15 -18.20
N HIS A 646 -25.83 -8.86 -18.01
CA HIS A 646 -24.73 -9.11 -18.93
C HIS A 646 -23.41 -9.21 -18.13
N MET A 647 -22.31 -9.59 -18.75
CA MET A 647 -21.00 -9.50 -18.12
C MET A 647 -20.47 -8.07 -18.15
N SER A 648 -19.69 -7.66 -17.14
CA SER A 648 -19.05 -6.33 -17.10
C SER A 648 -17.69 -6.38 -17.80
N ARG A 649 -17.40 -5.43 -18.69
CA ARG A 649 -16.06 -5.25 -19.25
C ARG A 649 -15.06 -4.92 -18.14
N ARG A 650 -13.92 -5.61 -18.11
CA ARG A 650 -12.90 -5.45 -17.06
C ARG A 650 -11.54 -5.10 -17.66
N ARG A 651 -10.92 -4.03 -17.16
CA ARG A 651 -9.53 -3.67 -17.48
C ARG A 651 -8.58 -4.67 -16.84
N LEU A 652 -7.49 -5.02 -17.50
CA LEU A 652 -6.39 -5.77 -16.86
C LEU A 652 -5.79 -4.91 -15.74
N ASP A 653 -5.63 -5.49 -14.54
CA ASP A 653 -4.88 -4.85 -13.45
C ASP A 653 -3.36 -4.79 -13.76
N MET A 654 -2.57 -4.11 -12.92
CA MET A 654 -1.15 -3.87 -13.17
C MET A 654 -0.39 -5.19 -13.43
N GLU A 655 -0.65 -6.20 -12.61
CA GLU A 655 -0.03 -7.51 -12.69
C GLU A 655 -0.46 -8.25 -13.97
N GLN A 656 -1.76 -8.35 -14.24
CA GLN A 656 -2.27 -8.93 -15.49
C GLN A 656 -1.73 -8.22 -16.74
N MET A 657 -1.64 -6.88 -16.71
CA MET A 657 -1.09 -6.05 -17.80
C MET A 657 0.37 -6.41 -18.06
N ARG A 658 1.25 -6.29 -17.05
CA ARG A 658 2.68 -6.52 -17.22
C ARG A 658 2.98 -7.98 -17.61
N ASP A 659 2.27 -8.93 -17.01
CA ASP A 659 2.40 -10.36 -17.34
C ASP A 659 1.92 -10.66 -18.77
N THR A 660 0.87 -9.97 -19.27
CA THR A 660 0.43 -10.09 -20.67
C THR A 660 1.47 -9.55 -21.64
N PHE A 661 2.09 -8.41 -21.33
CA PHE A 661 3.21 -7.86 -22.12
C PHE A 661 4.40 -8.84 -22.20
N LEU A 662 4.76 -9.49 -21.09
CA LEU A 662 5.83 -10.51 -21.04
C LEU A 662 5.45 -11.83 -21.73
N SER A 663 4.17 -12.24 -21.68
CA SER A 663 3.67 -13.43 -22.37
C SER A 663 3.69 -13.22 -23.89
N ALA A 664 3.19 -12.07 -24.35
CA ALA A 664 3.23 -11.67 -25.75
C ALA A 664 4.67 -11.60 -26.29
N SER A 665 5.64 -11.08 -25.53
CA SER A 665 7.05 -11.02 -25.94
C SER A 665 7.81 -12.34 -25.81
N GLY A 666 7.25 -13.34 -25.12
CA GLY A 666 7.91 -14.62 -24.85
C GLY A 666 9.00 -14.54 -23.78
N LYS A 667 8.93 -13.54 -22.88
CA LYS A 667 9.87 -13.32 -21.78
C LYS A 667 9.33 -13.71 -20.41
N ILE A 668 8.05 -14.08 -20.30
CA ILE A 668 7.47 -14.51 -19.03
C ILE A 668 8.10 -15.82 -18.56
N ASP A 669 8.61 -15.83 -17.32
CA ASP A 669 9.04 -17.05 -16.65
C ASP A 669 7.88 -17.59 -15.80
N LEU A 670 7.44 -18.80 -16.15
CA LEU A 670 6.37 -19.55 -15.49
C LEU A 670 6.90 -20.69 -14.61
N LYS A 671 8.23 -20.79 -14.43
CA LYS A 671 8.89 -21.82 -13.61
C LYS A 671 9.47 -21.23 -12.32
N ASP A 672 9.88 -19.97 -12.34
CA ASP A 672 10.47 -19.25 -11.19
C ASP A 672 9.42 -18.74 -10.19
N ILE A 673 8.77 -19.68 -9.49
CA ILE A 673 7.68 -19.47 -8.54
C ILE A 673 8.24 -19.45 -7.09
N GLY A 674 8.01 -18.34 -6.36
CA GLY A 674 8.38 -18.18 -4.95
C GLY A 674 9.78 -17.61 -4.70
N GLY A 675 10.20 -17.49 -3.44
CA GLY A 675 11.50 -16.92 -3.06
C GLY A 675 11.54 -15.38 -3.12
N LYS A 676 12.72 -14.77 -2.97
CA LYS A 676 12.84 -13.32 -2.73
C LYS A 676 12.24 -12.44 -3.84
N SER A 677 11.64 -11.33 -3.41
CA SER A 677 11.10 -10.29 -4.29
C SER A 677 12.22 -9.59 -5.09
N VAL A 678 11.92 -9.14 -6.30
CA VAL A 678 12.90 -8.50 -7.21
C VAL A 678 12.38 -7.16 -7.74
N ASP A 679 13.27 -6.26 -8.16
CA ASP A 679 12.83 -5.10 -8.93
C ASP A 679 12.40 -5.56 -10.34
N ILE A 680 11.11 -5.41 -10.63
CA ILE A 680 10.46 -5.81 -11.88
C ILE A 680 10.42 -4.69 -12.93
N TRP A 681 10.90 -3.48 -12.60
CA TRP A 681 10.89 -2.28 -13.44
C TRP A 681 12.26 -1.67 -13.71
N SER A 682 13.31 -2.10 -13.02
CA SER A 682 14.69 -1.82 -13.44
C SER A 682 15.11 -2.72 -14.62
N ARG A 683 16.09 -2.25 -15.40
CA ARG A 683 16.73 -3.04 -16.46
C ARG A 683 17.92 -3.85 -15.91
N PRO A 684 18.15 -5.08 -16.39
CA PRO A 684 17.32 -5.84 -17.35
C PRO A 684 15.97 -6.24 -16.73
N PHE A 685 14.89 -6.07 -17.49
CA PHE A 685 13.54 -6.32 -16.96
C PHE A 685 13.34 -7.80 -16.62
N SER A 686 13.02 -8.08 -15.35
CA SER A 686 12.78 -9.44 -14.87
C SER A 686 11.62 -10.12 -15.61
N GLY A 687 11.84 -11.34 -16.11
CA GLY A 687 10.80 -12.17 -16.72
C GLY A 687 9.77 -12.73 -15.73
N ARG A 688 10.02 -12.62 -14.42
CA ARG A 688 9.16 -13.17 -13.38
C ARG A 688 7.76 -12.53 -13.39
N ARG A 689 6.76 -13.33 -12.97
CA ARG A 689 5.40 -12.88 -12.68
C ARG A 689 5.41 -11.64 -11.79
N SER A 690 4.54 -10.68 -12.07
CA SER A 690 4.55 -9.37 -11.42
C SER A 690 4.20 -9.40 -9.92
N VAL A 691 3.64 -10.52 -9.42
CA VAL A 691 3.45 -10.80 -7.98
C VAL A 691 4.77 -10.88 -7.19
N TYR A 692 5.90 -11.16 -7.87
CA TYR A 692 7.24 -11.21 -7.28
C TYR A 692 7.97 -9.86 -7.29
N GLY A 693 7.28 -8.77 -7.67
CA GLY A 693 7.82 -7.42 -7.58
C GLY A 693 8.04 -6.95 -6.15
N PHE A 694 9.19 -6.33 -5.87
CA PHE A 694 9.48 -5.69 -4.60
C PHE A 694 8.56 -4.47 -4.37
N ILE A 695 7.90 -4.44 -3.21
CA ILE A 695 6.93 -3.41 -2.83
C ILE A 695 7.54 -2.54 -1.72
N GLU A 696 8.09 -1.39 -2.12
CA GLU A 696 8.51 -0.36 -1.17
C GLU A 696 7.30 0.45 -0.69
N ARG A 697 7.00 0.37 0.62
CA ARG A 697 5.84 1.00 1.26
C ARG A 697 5.89 2.53 1.19
N GLN A 698 7.07 3.12 1.35
CA GLN A 698 7.24 4.58 1.38
C GLN A 698 7.27 5.21 -0.03
N ASN A 699 7.91 4.53 -0.98
CA ASN A 699 8.22 5.06 -2.30
C ASN A 699 7.67 4.14 -3.40
N LEU A 700 6.38 3.78 -3.29
CA LEU A 700 5.71 2.93 -4.26
C LEU A 700 5.90 3.49 -5.69
N PRO A 701 6.53 2.76 -6.63
CA PRO A 701 6.95 3.34 -7.90
C PRO A 701 5.78 3.93 -8.71
N GLY A 702 6.05 5.00 -9.46
CA GLY A 702 4.99 5.78 -10.14
C GLY A 702 4.07 4.94 -11.06
N VAL A 703 4.62 3.88 -11.67
CA VAL A 703 3.88 2.92 -12.51
C VAL A 703 2.81 2.14 -11.73
N PHE A 704 3.07 1.73 -10.49
CA PHE A 704 2.09 1.03 -9.65
C PHE A 704 0.86 1.92 -9.41
N ARG A 705 1.09 3.19 -9.05
CA ARG A 705 0.03 4.19 -8.85
C ARG A 705 -0.72 4.53 -10.16
N THR A 706 -0.02 4.54 -11.29
CA THR A 706 -0.62 4.82 -12.62
C THR A 706 -1.58 3.72 -13.07
N PHE A 707 -1.38 2.48 -12.63
CA PHE A 707 -2.22 1.32 -12.97
C PHE A 707 -3.07 0.82 -11.79
N ASP A 708 -3.42 1.73 -10.87
CA ASP A 708 -4.34 1.52 -9.73
C ASP A 708 -3.96 0.36 -8.78
N PHE A 709 -2.67 0.08 -8.61
CA PHE A 709 -2.21 -0.89 -7.61
C PHE A 709 -2.64 -0.47 -6.19
N ALA A 710 -3.02 -1.45 -5.37
CA ALA A 710 -3.44 -1.21 -4.00
C ALA A 710 -2.33 -0.53 -3.17
N THR A 711 -2.67 0.53 -2.45
CA THR A 711 -1.70 1.11 -1.50
C THR A 711 -1.38 0.10 -0.41
N PRO A 712 -0.10 -0.18 -0.09
CA PRO A 712 0.23 -1.07 1.01
C PRO A 712 -0.06 -0.45 2.38
N ASP A 713 -0.25 0.87 2.48
CA ASP A 713 -0.36 1.58 3.77
C ASP A 713 -1.64 1.28 4.58
N VAL A 714 -2.68 0.72 3.95
CA VAL A 714 -3.95 0.33 4.59
C VAL A 714 -4.51 -0.93 3.93
N SER A 715 -5.41 -1.65 4.61
CA SER A 715 -6.13 -2.79 4.00
C SER A 715 -6.98 -2.32 2.81
N SER A 716 -6.79 -2.94 1.64
CA SER A 716 -7.44 -2.54 0.39
C SER A 716 -8.37 -3.64 -0.14
N PRO A 717 -9.67 -3.65 0.22
CA PRO A 717 -10.62 -4.71 -0.14
C PRO A 717 -11.17 -4.61 -1.58
N LYS A 718 -10.92 -3.48 -2.25
CA LYS A 718 -11.19 -3.24 -3.67
C LYS A 718 -10.20 -2.18 -4.17
N ARG A 719 -9.57 -2.40 -5.32
CA ARG A 719 -8.77 -1.36 -6.01
C ARG A 719 -9.70 -0.36 -6.68
N PHE A 720 -9.26 0.89 -6.80
CA PHE A 720 -9.91 1.82 -7.73
C PHE A 720 -9.64 1.37 -9.17
N GLU A 721 -10.48 1.78 -10.11
CA GLU A 721 -10.22 1.59 -11.53
C GLU A 721 -10.32 2.95 -12.20
N THR A 722 -9.18 3.44 -12.70
CA THR A 722 -9.07 4.69 -13.43
C THR A 722 -8.64 4.41 -14.87
N THR A 723 -9.11 5.27 -15.78
CA THR A 723 -8.69 5.31 -17.18
C THR A 723 -8.18 6.72 -17.44
N VAL A 724 -6.85 6.89 -17.52
CA VAL A 724 -6.21 8.21 -17.53
C VAL A 724 -5.17 8.31 -18.65
N PRO A 725 -4.95 9.49 -19.28
CA PRO A 725 -4.02 9.63 -20.40
C PRO A 725 -2.59 9.17 -20.11
N GLN A 726 -2.15 9.23 -18.85
CA GLN A 726 -0.84 8.77 -18.38
C GLN A 726 -0.62 7.27 -18.64
N GLN A 727 -1.67 6.44 -18.60
CA GLN A 727 -1.58 5.01 -18.92
C GLN A 727 -1.26 4.80 -20.41
N ALA A 728 -1.94 5.53 -21.30
CA ALA A 728 -1.65 5.48 -22.73
C ALA A 728 -0.24 6.02 -23.05
N LEU A 729 0.17 7.13 -22.43
CA LEU A 729 1.52 7.68 -22.55
C LEU A 729 2.60 6.71 -22.04
N PHE A 730 2.32 5.92 -21.00
CA PHE A 730 3.21 4.86 -20.53
C PHE A 730 3.42 3.79 -21.60
N PHE A 731 2.35 3.30 -22.26
CA PHE A 731 2.50 2.29 -23.31
C PHE A 731 3.22 2.80 -24.56
N MET A 732 3.08 4.10 -24.88
CA MET A 732 3.81 4.75 -25.97
C MET A 732 5.31 4.92 -25.68
N ASN A 733 5.67 5.32 -24.46
CA ASN A 733 6.99 5.87 -24.18
C ASN A 733 7.83 5.07 -23.15
N SER A 734 7.26 4.10 -22.43
CA SER A 734 8.01 3.40 -21.40
C SER A 734 9.10 2.50 -22.03
N PRO A 735 10.33 2.48 -21.48
CA PRO A 735 11.38 1.59 -21.96
C PRO A 735 10.97 0.11 -21.91
N PHE A 736 10.08 -0.26 -20.99
CA PHE A 736 9.47 -1.60 -20.91
C PHE A 736 8.60 -1.90 -22.14
N SER A 737 7.57 -1.08 -22.43
CA SER A 737 6.64 -1.34 -23.54
C SER A 737 7.34 -1.31 -24.90
N VAL A 738 8.30 -0.40 -25.10
CA VAL A 738 9.13 -0.32 -26.31
C VAL A 738 9.96 -1.60 -26.51
N GLU A 739 10.55 -2.12 -25.44
CA GLU A 739 11.35 -3.36 -25.48
C GLU A 739 10.48 -4.59 -25.73
N GLN A 740 9.31 -4.70 -25.09
CA GLN A 740 8.38 -5.81 -25.34
C GLN A 740 7.86 -5.78 -26.78
N ALA A 741 7.56 -4.61 -27.35
CA ALA A 741 7.15 -4.49 -28.75
C ALA A 741 8.27 -4.88 -29.74
N LYS A 742 9.53 -4.51 -29.46
CA LYS A 742 10.70 -4.97 -30.23
C LYS A 742 10.77 -6.50 -30.19
N LEU A 743 10.67 -7.10 -29.00
CA LEU A 743 10.71 -8.55 -28.80
C LEU A 743 9.58 -9.30 -29.51
N VAL A 744 8.33 -8.82 -29.41
CA VAL A 744 7.17 -9.37 -30.16
C VAL A 744 7.46 -9.41 -31.66
N SER A 745 8.01 -8.33 -32.23
CA SER A 745 8.33 -8.27 -33.67
C SER A 745 9.43 -9.25 -34.11
N THR A 746 10.28 -9.69 -33.17
CA THR A 746 11.39 -10.63 -33.42
C THR A 746 11.06 -12.09 -33.12
N ARG A 747 9.84 -12.40 -32.63
CA ARG A 747 9.42 -13.79 -32.40
C ARG A 747 9.42 -14.57 -33.73
N PRO A 748 9.94 -15.82 -33.80
CA PRO A 748 10.06 -16.57 -35.06
C PRO A 748 8.75 -16.65 -35.86
N GLU A 749 7.63 -16.89 -35.19
CA GLU A 749 6.29 -16.96 -35.80
C GLU A 749 5.80 -15.64 -36.44
N ILE A 750 6.43 -14.51 -36.12
CA ILE A 750 6.20 -13.19 -36.73
C ILE A 750 7.30 -12.87 -37.75
N ALA A 751 8.58 -13.06 -37.40
CA ALA A 751 9.73 -12.73 -38.22
C ALA A 751 9.80 -13.58 -39.49
N ASP A 752 9.61 -14.89 -39.37
CA ASP A 752 9.71 -15.89 -40.45
C ASP A 752 8.43 -15.96 -41.32
N ALA A 753 7.46 -15.07 -41.08
CA ALA A 753 6.25 -14.98 -41.87
C ALA A 753 6.55 -14.53 -43.32
N LYS A 754 5.92 -15.23 -44.28
CA LYS A 754 6.19 -15.13 -45.73
C LYS A 754 5.77 -13.80 -46.34
N ASP A 755 4.73 -13.15 -45.79
CA ASP A 755 4.19 -11.88 -46.25
C ASP A 755 3.59 -11.07 -45.10
N ASP A 756 3.43 -9.76 -45.30
CA ASP A 756 2.90 -8.84 -44.29
C ASP A 756 1.49 -9.20 -43.80
N GLY A 757 0.67 -9.86 -44.61
CA GLY A 757 -0.61 -10.39 -44.15
C GLY A 757 -0.47 -11.55 -43.20
N GLN A 758 0.50 -12.44 -43.43
CA GLN A 758 0.80 -13.49 -42.46
C GLN A 758 1.34 -12.88 -41.16
N ARG A 759 2.17 -11.82 -41.22
CA ARG A 759 2.60 -11.06 -40.04
C ARG A 759 1.41 -10.48 -39.25
N VAL A 760 0.51 -9.76 -39.93
CA VAL A 760 -0.68 -9.17 -39.29
C VAL A 760 -1.57 -10.24 -38.67
N ARG A 761 -1.89 -11.34 -39.40
CA ARG A 761 -2.70 -12.44 -38.85
C ARG A 761 -2.04 -13.11 -37.64
N ARG A 762 -0.72 -13.29 -37.64
CA ARG A 762 0.02 -13.88 -36.51
C ARG A 762 0.06 -12.96 -35.29
N LEU A 763 0.25 -11.64 -35.48
CA LEU A 763 0.17 -10.66 -34.40
C LEU A 763 -1.22 -10.63 -33.76
N TYR A 764 -2.28 -10.67 -34.56
CA TYR A 764 -3.66 -10.70 -34.06
C TYR A 764 -3.98 -11.95 -33.24
N LEU A 765 -3.49 -13.13 -33.68
CA LEU A 765 -3.62 -14.36 -32.90
C LEU A 765 -2.84 -14.28 -31.58
N LEU A 766 -1.58 -13.82 -31.62
CA LEU A 766 -0.72 -13.71 -30.44
C LEU A 766 -1.23 -12.69 -29.40
N LEU A 767 -1.80 -11.56 -29.83
CA LEU A 767 -2.17 -10.45 -28.95
C LEU A 767 -3.64 -10.48 -28.51
N PHE A 768 -4.54 -10.97 -29.38
CA PHE A 768 -6.00 -10.93 -29.15
C PHE A 768 -6.67 -12.30 -29.17
N ASP A 769 -5.94 -13.37 -29.50
CA ASP A 769 -6.50 -14.72 -29.72
C ASP A 769 -7.69 -14.70 -30.71
N ARG A 770 -7.53 -14.00 -31.84
CA ARG A 770 -8.44 -14.05 -32.99
C ARG A 770 -7.72 -13.71 -34.29
N LEU A 771 -8.40 -13.86 -35.42
CA LEU A 771 -7.96 -13.30 -36.69
C LEU A 771 -8.40 -11.82 -36.82
N PRO A 772 -7.66 -11.01 -37.60
CA PRO A 772 -8.11 -9.67 -37.98
C PRO A 772 -9.34 -9.76 -38.88
N GLY A 773 -10.23 -8.78 -38.78
CA GLY A 773 -11.24 -8.50 -39.80
C GLY A 773 -10.60 -8.03 -41.11
N ALA A 774 -11.38 -7.98 -42.18
CA ALA A 774 -10.88 -7.60 -43.51
C ALA A 774 -10.24 -6.20 -43.53
N ASP A 775 -10.88 -5.23 -42.88
CA ASP A 775 -10.39 -3.85 -42.79
C ASP A 775 -9.14 -3.74 -41.91
N GLU A 776 -9.08 -4.49 -40.81
CA GLU A 776 -7.91 -4.55 -39.93
C GLU A 776 -6.69 -5.14 -40.65
N GLU A 777 -6.87 -6.23 -41.42
CA GLU A 777 -5.80 -6.82 -42.22
C GLU A 777 -5.35 -5.85 -43.33
N ALA A 778 -6.29 -5.14 -43.97
CA ALA A 778 -5.97 -4.14 -44.99
C ALA A 778 -5.15 -2.97 -44.41
N ILE A 779 -5.57 -2.41 -43.27
CA ILE A 779 -4.85 -1.33 -42.57
C ILE A 779 -3.46 -1.79 -42.15
N GLY A 780 -3.32 -2.98 -41.55
CA GLY A 780 -2.03 -3.52 -41.13
C GLY A 780 -1.07 -3.73 -42.31
N ARG A 781 -1.55 -4.35 -43.40
CA ARG A 781 -0.77 -4.50 -44.63
C ARG A 781 -0.37 -3.16 -45.24
N GLN A 782 -1.26 -2.16 -45.23
CA GLN A 782 -0.95 -0.82 -45.75
C GLN A 782 0.12 -0.12 -44.91
N TYR A 783 0.03 -0.21 -43.58
CA TYR A 783 1.00 0.38 -42.66
C TYR A 783 2.40 -0.24 -42.84
N LEU A 784 2.51 -1.57 -42.97
CA LEU A 784 3.78 -2.24 -43.20
C LEU A 784 4.36 -1.93 -44.60
N LYS A 785 3.52 -1.81 -45.64
CA LYS A 785 3.93 -1.51 -47.02
C LYS A 785 4.41 -0.09 -47.30
N GLN A 786 4.16 0.88 -46.41
CA GLN A 786 4.53 2.30 -46.63
C GLN A 786 6.05 2.58 -46.72
N GLY A 787 6.87 1.53 -46.69
CA GLY A 787 8.30 1.59 -46.94
C GLY A 787 9.11 1.85 -45.67
N SER A 788 10.32 1.32 -45.65
CA SER A 788 11.37 1.80 -44.77
C SER A 788 11.67 3.25 -45.16
N GLN A 789 11.05 4.20 -44.45
CA GLN A 789 11.74 5.46 -44.20
C GLN A 789 13.15 5.08 -43.73
N ALA A 790 14.17 5.67 -44.36
CA ALA A 790 15.53 5.59 -43.85
C ALA A 790 15.48 5.84 -42.34
N PRO A 791 16.27 5.12 -41.52
CA PRO A 791 16.28 5.34 -40.08
C PRO A 791 16.36 6.84 -39.88
N MET A 792 15.31 7.41 -39.32
CA MET A 792 15.24 8.85 -39.05
C MET A 792 16.47 9.09 -38.19
N GLU A 793 17.49 9.75 -38.76
CA GLU A 793 18.82 9.82 -38.14
C GLU A 793 18.57 10.19 -36.70
N SER A 794 18.84 9.26 -35.77
CA SER A 794 18.64 9.55 -34.36
C SER A 794 19.38 10.85 -34.14
N PRO A 795 18.73 11.93 -33.69
CA PRO A 795 19.47 13.11 -33.31
C PRO A 795 20.30 12.66 -32.11
N GLU A 796 21.53 12.25 -32.39
CA GLU A 796 22.53 11.93 -31.39
C GLU A 796 22.54 13.14 -30.46
N GLY A 797 22.38 12.88 -29.16
CA GLY A 797 22.04 13.93 -28.21
C GLY A 797 23.00 15.11 -28.32
N ILE A 798 22.51 16.30 -27.94
CA ILE A 798 23.33 17.53 -27.87
C ILE A 798 24.65 17.26 -27.13
N TRP A 799 24.66 16.33 -26.18
CA TRP A 799 25.85 15.69 -25.65
C TRP A 799 26.03 14.25 -26.16
N GLN A 800 27.24 13.93 -26.57
CA GLN A 800 27.72 12.61 -26.96
C GLN A 800 28.91 12.21 -26.08
N TYR A 801 29.08 10.91 -25.84
CA TYR A 801 30.12 10.38 -24.95
C TYR A 801 30.88 9.27 -25.66
N GLY A 802 32.20 9.39 -25.72
CA GLY A 802 33.05 8.57 -26.56
C GLY A 802 34.50 8.58 -26.12
N TYR A 803 35.35 8.00 -26.96
CA TYR A 803 36.80 8.11 -26.88
C TYR A 803 37.40 8.37 -28.27
N GLY A 804 38.65 8.78 -28.31
CA GLY A 804 39.37 9.07 -29.55
C GLY A 804 40.75 9.69 -29.27
N SER A 805 41.29 10.38 -30.26
CA SER A 805 42.61 11.01 -30.17
C SER A 805 42.59 12.51 -30.41
N PHE A 806 43.68 13.20 -30.06
CA PHE A 806 43.92 14.59 -30.44
C PHE A 806 45.08 14.66 -31.45
N ASP A 807 44.81 15.16 -32.66
CA ASP A 807 45.82 15.46 -33.67
C ASP A 807 46.49 16.80 -33.35
N ALA A 808 47.64 16.72 -32.68
CA ALA A 808 48.43 17.89 -32.30
C ALA A 808 49.03 18.68 -33.49
N VAL A 809 49.14 18.07 -34.68
CA VAL A 809 49.65 18.75 -35.88
C VAL A 809 48.55 19.60 -36.51
N ARG A 810 47.31 19.11 -36.52
CA ARG A 810 46.14 19.82 -37.05
C ARG A 810 45.42 20.68 -36.01
N ALA A 811 45.73 20.49 -34.73
CA ALA A 811 44.99 21.02 -33.58
C ALA A 811 43.49 20.66 -33.62
N ARG A 812 43.18 19.39 -33.91
CA ARG A 812 41.81 18.85 -34.09
C ARG A 812 41.62 17.54 -33.34
N THR A 813 40.37 17.22 -33.02
CA THR A 813 39.97 15.86 -32.63
C THR A 813 40.19 14.90 -33.79
N GLY A 814 40.73 13.72 -33.49
CA GLY A 814 40.79 12.58 -34.41
C GLY A 814 39.44 11.86 -34.53
N PRO A 815 39.45 10.58 -34.96
CA PRO A 815 38.25 9.75 -34.97
C PRO A 815 37.62 9.67 -33.58
N PHE A 816 36.32 9.93 -33.50
CA PHE A 816 35.52 9.79 -32.28
C PHE A 816 34.71 8.49 -32.36
N ILE A 817 34.76 7.69 -31.30
CA ILE A 817 34.06 6.41 -31.19
C ILE A 817 33.14 6.47 -29.97
N SER A 818 31.83 6.39 -30.19
CA SER A 818 30.82 6.47 -29.13
C SER A 818 30.91 5.26 -28.18
N LEU A 819 30.85 5.52 -26.87
CA LEU A 819 30.70 4.48 -25.84
C LEU A 819 29.28 3.92 -25.91
N LYS A 820 29.14 2.59 -25.94
CA LYS A 820 27.85 1.92 -26.25
C LYS A 820 27.11 1.39 -25.03
N VAL A 821 27.83 1.12 -23.94
CA VAL A 821 27.23 0.61 -22.71
C VAL A 821 27.04 1.76 -21.74
N PHE A 822 25.88 1.79 -21.08
CA PHE A 822 25.52 2.73 -20.03
C PHE A 822 24.88 1.97 -18.87
N ASP A 823 25.49 2.03 -17.68
CA ASP A 823 25.02 1.35 -16.47
C ASP A 823 24.87 2.32 -15.28
N ASP A 824 24.86 1.81 -14.04
CA ASP A 824 24.76 2.58 -12.81
C ASP A 824 25.98 3.47 -12.52
N LYS A 825 27.12 3.18 -13.15
CA LYS A 825 28.38 3.92 -13.00
C LYS A 825 28.56 4.96 -14.12
N GLY A 826 28.12 4.65 -15.33
CA GLY A 826 28.10 5.60 -16.45
C GLY A 826 28.32 4.93 -17.80
N TYR A 827 28.92 5.66 -18.73
CA TYR A 827 29.36 5.14 -20.03
C TYR A 827 30.70 4.42 -19.92
N HIS A 828 30.84 3.30 -20.62
CA HIS A 828 32.10 2.59 -20.82
C HIS A 828 32.09 1.77 -22.13
N ILE A 829 33.21 1.11 -22.43
CA ILE A 829 33.50 0.56 -23.76
C ILE A 829 32.58 -0.61 -24.14
N GLY A 830 32.27 -1.50 -23.20
CA GLY A 830 31.66 -2.80 -23.48
C GLY A 830 31.35 -3.59 -22.20
N ASP A 831 30.70 -4.75 -22.34
CA ASP A 831 30.16 -5.53 -21.21
C ASP A 831 31.22 -6.07 -20.23
N GLN A 832 32.51 -5.96 -20.54
CA GLN A 832 33.63 -6.27 -19.66
C GLN A 832 34.39 -4.98 -19.32
N PHE A 833 34.51 -4.69 -18.02
CA PHE A 833 35.22 -3.52 -17.50
C PHE A 833 36.24 -3.91 -16.40
N PRO A 834 37.51 -3.48 -16.47
CA PRO A 834 38.14 -2.74 -17.58
C PRO A 834 38.18 -3.56 -18.88
N ASP A 835 38.23 -2.88 -20.03
CA ASP A 835 38.37 -3.55 -21.33
C ASP A 835 39.78 -4.18 -21.46
N PRO A 836 39.91 -5.41 -21.98
CA PRO A 836 41.20 -6.10 -22.07
C PRO A 836 42.29 -5.39 -22.91
N ASN A 837 41.90 -4.52 -23.85
CA ASN A 837 42.81 -3.81 -24.76
C ASN A 837 42.90 -2.32 -24.44
N LEU A 838 41.76 -1.69 -24.13
CA LEU A 838 41.58 -0.26 -23.98
C LEU A 838 41.55 0.20 -22.51
N GLY A 839 41.43 -0.73 -21.55
CA GLY A 839 41.56 -0.47 -20.12
C GLY A 839 40.37 0.26 -19.50
N TYR A 840 40.67 1.23 -18.63
CA TYR A 840 39.70 2.02 -17.88
C TYR A 840 39.32 3.29 -18.68
N ILE A 841 38.50 3.14 -19.72
CA ILE A 841 37.83 4.26 -20.39
C ILE A 841 36.38 4.29 -19.90
N ASP A 842 36.07 5.24 -19.02
CA ASP A 842 34.72 5.48 -18.53
C ASP A 842 34.41 6.99 -18.43
N LEU A 843 33.12 7.32 -18.51
CA LEU A 843 32.60 8.65 -18.27
C LEU A 843 31.32 8.57 -17.45
N ASN A 844 31.21 9.36 -16.40
CA ASN A 844 30.01 9.49 -15.56
C ASN A 844 29.51 10.95 -15.55
N GLN A 845 28.51 11.30 -14.72
CA GLN A 845 27.99 12.68 -14.67
C GLN A 845 28.99 13.73 -14.15
N PHE A 846 30.06 13.33 -13.48
CA PHE A 846 31.06 14.21 -12.87
C PHE A 846 32.36 14.28 -13.67
N GLY A 847 32.85 13.12 -14.13
CA GLY A 847 34.17 12.93 -14.71
C GLY A 847 34.33 11.50 -15.25
N GLY A 848 35.40 10.81 -14.86
CA GLY A 848 35.69 9.44 -15.31
C GLY A 848 37.18 9.11 -15.17
N HIS A 849 37.68 8.19 -15.98
CA HIS A 849 39.09 7.84 -16.11
C HIS A 849 39.58 8.14 -17.54
N PRO A 850 40.80 8.69 -17.74
CA PRO A 850 41.20 9.33 -18.99
C PRO A 850 41.46 8.37 -20.16
N GLY A 851 41.43 7.07 -19.91
CA GLY A 851 41.96 6.06 -20.82
C GLY A 851 43.48 5.92 -20.75
N ARG A 852 44.01 4.90 -21.43
CA ARG A 852 45.39 4.43 -21.28
C ARG A 852 46.45 5.35 -21.88
N ASP A 853 46.11 6.08 -22.94
CA ASP A 853 47.04 6.90 -23.71
C ASP A 853 46.30 8.00 -24.52
N GLN A 854 47.06 8.87 -25.18
CA GLN A 854 46.53 10.01 -25.95
C GLN A 854 45.84 9.63 -27.27
N GLN A 855 45.89 8.36 -27.69
CA GLN A 855 45.11 7.84 -28.83
C GLN A 855 43.73 7.31 -28.41
N HIS A 856 43.55 7.07 -27.11
CA HIS A 856 42.34 6.51 -26.51
C HIS A 856 41.80 7.40 -25.37
N ALA A 857 41.92 8.72 -25.55
CA ALA A 857 41.45 9.75 -24.63
C ALA A 857 39.92 9.73 -24.53
N VAL A 858 39.35 9.93 -23.35
CA VAL A 858 37.89 10.14 -23.21
C VAL A 858 37.48 11.48 -23.81
N ILE A 859 36.30 11.51 -24.43
CA ILE A 859 35.74 12.69 -25.08
C ILE A 859 34.28 12.85 -24.67
N ARG A 860 33.96 13.98 -24.02
CA ARG A 860 32.59 14.51 -24.04
C ARG A 860 32.49 15.43 -25.25
N ARG A 861 31.52 15.20 -26.14
CA ARG A 861 31.29 16.01 -27.33
C ARG A 861 29.97 16.75 -27.19
N TRP A 862 29.97 18.05 -27.44
CA TRP A 862 28.76 18.85 -27.58
C TRP A 862 28.53 19.18 -29.05
N VAL A 863 27.30 19.01 -29.55
CA VAL A 863 26.91 19.35 -30.92
C VAL A 863 26.06 20.61 -30.90
N ALA A 864 26.49 21.64 -31.63
CA ALA A 864 25.83 22.94 -31.66
C ALA A 864 24.43 22.84 -32.28
N PRO A 865 23.35 23.17 -31.54
CA PRO A 865 21.98 23.01 -32.05
C PRO A 865 21.60 24.09 -33.07
N ASP A 866 22.24 25.26 -33.02
CA ASP A 866 22.05 26.40 -33.93
C ASP A 866 23.35 27.23 -34.03
N SER A 867 23.39 28.21 -34.93
CA SER A 867 24.53 29.12 -35.05
C SER A 867 24.53 30.20 -33.96
N MET A 868 25.63 30.33 -33.21
CA MET A 868 25.74 31.24 -32.07
C MET A 868 27.19 31.48 -31.63
N THR A 869 27.41 32.43 -30.73
CA THR A 869 28.64 32.56 -29.95
C THR A 869 28.41 31.98 -28.55
N ILE A 870 29.38 31.21 -28.06
CA ILE A 870 29.33 30.51 -26.77
C ILE A 870 30.47 30.93 -25.85
N HIS A 871 30.20 30.92 -24.56
CA HIS A 871 31.15 30.96 -23.46
C HIS A 871 31.21 29.57 -22.81
N ILE A 872 32.40 29.09 -22.45
CA ILE A 872 32.58 27.75 -21.88
C ILE A 872 33.24 27.87 -20.52
N THR A 873 32.72 27.15 -19.52
CA THR A 873 33.26 27.10 -18.16
C THR A 873 33.27 25.67 -17.63
N GLY A 874 34.33 25.25 -16.96
CA GLY A 874 34.35 24.01 -16.20
C GLY A 874 35.65 23.84 -15.43
N ASN A 875 35.60 23.21 -14.27
CA ASN A 875 36.80 22.88 -13.52
C ASN A 875 37.25 21.45 -13.85
N ILE A 876 38.52 21.27 -14.20
CA ILE A 876 39.19 19.96 -14.22
C ILE A 876 39.80 19.76 -12.83
N THR A 877 39.49 18.64 -12.18
CA THR A 877 40.03 18.28 -10.86
C THR A 877 40.65 16.90 -10.91
N HIS A 878 41.86 16.78 -10.36
CA HIS A 878 42.56 15.52 -10.14
C HIS A 878 43.20 15.57 -8.75
N ARG A 879 42.93 14.58 -7.89
CA ARG A 879 43.31 14.58 -6.45
C ARG A 879 44.15 13.39 -6.00
N GLN A 880 44.63 12.58 -6.92
CA GLN A 880 45.44 11.40 -6.59
C GLN A 880 46.92 11.76 -6.77
N ALA A 881 47.59 12.14 -5.67
CA ALA A 881 49.02 12.50 -5.69
C ALA A 881 49.95 11.32 -6.07
N GLN A 882 49.41 10.13 -6.29
CA GLN A 882 50.10 8.94 -6.80
C GLN A 882 50.14 8.86 -8.35
N GLY A 883 49.24 9.56 -9.05
CA GLY A 883 49.22 9.59 -10.53
C GLY A 883 50.20 10.59 -11.12
N ASP A 884 50.18 10.79 -12.44
CA ASP A 884 50.93 11.88 -13.09
C ASP A 884 50.06 13.06 -13.55
N GLY A 885 48.74 12.89 -13.43
CA GLY A 885 47.72 13.89 -13.67
C GLY A 885 47.11 13.81 -15.06
N VAL A 886 46.06 14.60 -15.24
CA VAL A 886 45.29 14.62 -16.48
C VAL A 886 45.48 15.91 -17.25
N ARG A 887 45.36 15.80 -18.57
CA ARG A 887 45.38 16.92 -19.50
C ARG A 887 44.00 17.04 -20.13
N GLY A 888 43.34 18.19 -19.95
CA GLY A 888 42.07 18.49 -20.61
C GLY A 888 42.27 19.48 -21.75
N ARG A 889 41.58 19.25 -22.88
CA ARG A 889 41.58 20.11 -24.07
C ARG A 889 40.15 20.42 -24.48
N ILE A 890 39.89 21.66 -24.86
CA ILE A 890 38.63 22.06 -25.51
C ILE A 890 38.94 22.32 -26.97
N VAL A 891 38.29 21.58 -27.88
CA VAL A 891 38.57 21.61 -29.32
C VAL A 891 37.28 21.87 -30.10
N SER A 892 37.28 22.89 -30.94
CA SER A 892 36.21 23.18 -31.88
C SER A 892 36.45 22.50 -33.22
N SER A 893 35.40 21.88 -33.78
CA SER A 893 35.38 21.42 -35.18
C SER A 893 35.54 22.57 -36.20
N ARG A 894 35.26 23.81 -35.80
CA ARG A 894 35.47 25.02 -36.62
C ARG A 894 36.83 25.67 -36.35
N GLU A 895 37.06 26.09 -35.11
CA GLU A 895 38.17 26.98 -34.74
C GLU A 895 39.46 26.24 -34.33
N GLY A 896 39.38 24.92 -34.06
CA GLY A 896 40.51 24.11 -33.61
C GLY A 896 40.65 24.10 -32.09
N LEU A 897 41.87 23.88 -31.57
CA LEU A 897 42.15 23.91 -30.13
C LEU A 897 41.84 25.30 -29.55
N LEU A 898 40.85 25.36 -28.65
CA LEU A 898 40.44 26.56 -27.93
C LEU A 898 41.20 26.74 -26.60
N GLY A 899 41.75 25.65 -26.04
CA GLY A 899 42.64 25.67 -24.88
C GLY A 899 43.06 24.28 -24.41
N GLU A 900 44.21 24.22 -23.73
CA GLU A 900 44.76 23.02 -23.06
C GLU A 900 45.12 23.38 -21.61
N TRP A 901 44.77 22.50 -20.67
CA TRP A 901 45.05 22.62 -19.24
C TRP A 901 45.58 21.29 -18.69
N LYS A 902 46.34 21.35 -17.60
CA LYS A 902 46.83 20.18 -16.87
C LYS A 902 46.43 20.26 -15.40
N SER A 903 45.98 19.15 -14.83
CA SER A 903 45.58 19.04 -13.42
C SER A 903 46.28 17.85 -12.77
N HIS A 904 46.99 18.12 -11.68
CA HIS A 904 47.67 17.12 -10.85
C HIS A 904 47.65 17.61 -9.40
N ASP A 905 47.10 16.79 -8.49
CA ASP A 905 46.80 17.13 -7.09
C ASP A 905 46.22 18.54 -6.88
N ASN A 906 45.31 18.96 -7.77
CA ASN A 906 44.74 20.29 -7.79
C ASN A 906 43.39 20.37 -8.53
N THR A 907 42.87 21.59 -8.65
CA THR A 907 41.75 21.95 -9.53
C THR A 907 42.17 23.12 -10.40
N VAL A 908 41.91 23.04 -11.71
CA VAL A 908 42.17 24.12 -12.68
C VAL A 908 40.88 24.52 -13.40
N ASN A 909 40.68 25.82 -13.62
CA ASN A 909 39.53 26.35 -14.35
C ASN A 909 39.80 26.33 -15.85
N ALA A 910 39.16 25.39 -16.56
CA ALA A 910 39.16 25.27 -18.01
C ALA A 910 37.98 26.07 -18.59
N ALA A 911 38.25 27.34 -18.93
CA ALA A 911 37.25 28.26 -19.47
C ALA A 911 37.71 28.85 -20.81
N VAL A 912 36.75 29.03 -21.73
CA VAL A 912 36.94 29.72 -23.02
C VAL A 912 36.02 30.93 -23.04
N ALA A 913 36.61 32.12 -23.15
CA ALA A 913 35.87 33.39 -23.06
C ALA A 913 34.79 33.53 -24.14
N SER A 914 35.10 33.15 -25.38
CA SER A 914 34.18 33.15 -26.52
C SER A 914 34.67 32.19 -27.60
N ALA A 915 33.77 31.42 -28.20
CA ALA A 915 33.98 30.66 -29.44
C ALA A 915 32.75 30.78 -30.35
N THR A 916 32.92 30.71 -31.68
CA THR A 916 31.81 30.78 -32.63
C THR A 916 31.49 29.39 -33.19
N VAL A 917 30.20 29.05 -33.23
CA VAL A 917 29.70 27.78 -33.77
C VAL A 917 28.56 28.01 -34.76
N GLN A 918 28.45 27.12 -35.75
CA GLN A 918 27.27 26.92 -36.59
C GLN A 918 26.55 25.63 -36.20
N LYS A 919 25.29 25.50 -36.61
CA LYS A 919 24.51 24.27 -36.40
C LYS A 919 25.27 23.03 -36.93
N GLY A 920 25.47 22.06 -36.06
CA GLY A 920 26.21 20.82 -36.37
C GLY A 920 27.72 20.87 -36.09
N ASP A 921 28.31 22.02 -35.77
CA ASP A 921 29.69 22.06 -35.29
C ASP A 921 29.80 21.35 -33.93
N THR A 922 30.90 20.64 -33.70
CA THR A 922 31.22 20.04 -32.38
C THR A 922 32.17 20.90 -31.55
N ILE A 923 31.99 20.82 -30.22
CA ILE A 923 32.97 21.21 -29.20
C ILE A 923 33.32 19.94 -28.41
N ASP A 924 34.56 19.50 -28.52
CA ASP A 924 35.07 18.27 -27.92
C ASP A 924 35.90 18.61 -26.68
N PHE A 925 35.50 18.05 -25.55
CA PHE A 925 36.19 18.08 -24.27
C PHE A 925 36.98 16.78 -24.16
N ILE A 926 38.19 16.81 -24.70
CA ILE A 926 39.12 15.68 -24.75
C ILE A 926 39.91 15.66 -23.45
N LEU A 927 40.05 14.51 -22.81
CA LEU A 927 40.86 14.38 -21.61
C LEU A 927 41.71 13.10 -21.65
N ASP A 928 43.02 13.30 -21.58
CA ASP A 928 44.07 12.28 -21.76
C ASP A 928 45.05 12.25 -20.57
N PRO A 929 45.69 11.09 -20.30
CA PRO A 929 46.78 11.02 -19.32
C PRO A 929 47.97 11.89 -19.72
N ILE A 930 48.74 12.41 -18.75
CA ILE A 930 49.93 13.21 -19.06
C ILE A 930 51.05 12.31 -19.58
N SER A 931 51.33 11.18 -18.92
CA SER A 931 52.31 10.17 -19.39
C SER A 931 51.89 8.70 -19.18
N ASN A 932 51.11 8.39 -18.15
CA ASN A 932 50.51 7.07 -17.90
C ASN A 932 49.10 7.23 -17.29
N ASP A 933 48.34 6.15 -17.15
CA ASP A 933 46.94 6.19 -16.68
C ASP A 933 46.74 5.71 -15.23
N GLY A 934 47.84 5.41 -14.51
CA GLY A 934 47.78 4.91 -13.15
C GLY A 934 47.32 5.97 -12.15
N PHE A 935 46.16 5.75 -11.52
CA PHE A 935 45.53 6.62 -10.51
C PHE A 935 44.90 7.93 -11.06
N ASP A 936 44.73 8.07 -12.37
CA ASP A 936 44.38 9.35 -13.00
C ASP A 936 42.86 9.65 -13.15
N SER A 937 42.01 9.09 -12.26
CA SER A 937 40.58 9.45 -12.21
C SER A 937 40.37 10.95 -11.98
N PHE A 938 39.47 11.57 -12.75
CA PHE A 938 39.25 13.01 -12.78
C PHE A 938 37.78 13.40 -12.58
N GLU A 939 37.55 14.67 -12.24
CA GLU A 939 36.26 15.35 -12.38
C GLU A 939 36.37 16.45 -13.43
N TRP A 940 35.49 16.45 -14.45
CA TRP A 940 35.33 17.56 -15.39
C TRP A 940 33.91 17.59 -15.95
N SER A 941 33.15 18.59 -15.51
CA SER A 941 31.73 18.81 -15.86
C SER A 941 31.55 20.16 -16.57
N PRO A 942 31.91 20.27 -17.85
CA PRO A 942 31.78 21.52 -18.59
C PRO A 942 30.34 22.03 -18.72
N THR A 943 30.22 23.35 -18.77
CA THR A 943 29.00 24.10 -19.05
C THR A 943 29.25 25.05 -20.21
N ILE A 944 28.35 25.05 -21.18
CA ILE A 944 28.33 25.94 -22.34
C ILE A 944 27.18 26.92 -22.14
N LEU A 945 27.46 28.20 -22.31
CA LEU A 945 26.52 29.32 -22.17
C LEU A 945 26.47 30.10 -23.47
N ARG A 946 25.28 30.38 -23.99
CA ARG A 946 25.13 31.30 -25.12
C ARG A 946 25.43 32.74 -24.63
N THR A 947 26.22 33.52 -25.37
CA THR A 947 26.74 34.81 -24.88
C THR A 947 25.69 35.90 -24.68
N ASP A 948 24.48 35.74 -25.24
CA ASP A 948 23.33 36.60 -24.99
C ASP A 948 22.47 36.16 -23.78
N GLY A 949 22.89 35.12 -23.07
CA GLY A 949 22.19 34.57 -21.90
C GLY A 949 20.97 33.70 -22.22
N GLY A 950 20.62 33.51 -23.50
CA GLY A 950 19.38 32.83 -23.89
C GLY A 950 19.36 31.31 -23.75
N SER A 951 20.50 30.64 -23.54
CA SER A 951 20.58 29.18 -23.44
C SER A 951 21.82 28.71 -22.65
N LYS A 952 21.68 27.56 -21.99
CA LYS A 952 22.72 26.89 -21.20
C LYS A 952 22.65 25.38 -21.44
N TRP A 953 23.81 24.76 -21.64
CA TRP A 953 23.98 23.31 -21.71
C TRP A 953 25.03 22.89 -20.69
N ALA A 954 24.71 21.99 -19.77
CA ALA A 954 25.60 21.54 -18.71
C ALA A 954 25.72 20.02 -18.70
N SER A 955 26.94 19.53 -19.00
CA SER A 955 27.21 18.10 -19.26
C SER A 955 26.90 17.19 -18.08
N ARG A 956 26.74 17.74 -16.87
CA ARG A 956 26.40 17.00 -15.65
C ARG A 956 24.90 16.80 -15.47
N THR A 957 24.09 17.83 -15.75
CA THR A 957 22.62 17.75 -15.62
C THR A 957 21.94 17.15 -16.84
N GLU A 958 22.63 17.16 -17.99
CA GLU A 958 22.20 16.54 -19.25
C GLU A 958 22.91 15.19 -19.50
N PHE A 959 23.59 14.64 -18.50
CA PHE A 959 24.19 13.31 -18.57
C PHE A 959 23.09 12.24 -18.50
N GLY A 960 23.07 11.32 -19.48
CA GLY A 960 22.07 10.27 -19.55
C GLY A 960 22.41 9.21 -20.61
N PRO A 961 21.61 8.12 -20.66
CA PRO A 961 21.81 7.03 -21.62
C PRO A 961 21.65 7.50 -23.08
N PRO A 962 22.18 6.75 -24.05
CA PRO A 962 22.05 7.10 -25.46
C PRO A 962 20.57 7.05 -25.88
N PRO A 963 20.14 7.90 -26.85
CA PRO A 963 18.78 7.84 -27.36
C PRO A 963 18.48 6.44 -27.93
N PRO A 964 17.33 5.83 -27.60
CA PRO A 964 17.01 4.48 -28.06
C PRO A 964 16.92 4.43 -29.60
N GLU A 965 17.34 3.31 -30.19
CA GLU A 965 17.12 3.07 -31.63
C GLU A 965 15.64 3.20 -31.98
N PRO A 966 15.29 3.88 -33.10
CA PRO A 966 13.93 3.92 -33.59
C PRO A 966 13.35 2.51 -33.81
N LEU A 967 12.13 2.26 -33.32
CA LEU A 967 11.45 1.00 -33.55
C LEU A 967 11.21 0.75 -35.05
N SER A 968 11.39 -0.49 -35.49
CA SER A 968 11.02 -0.91 -36.85
C SER A 968 9.51 -0.72 -37.08
N ARG A 969 9.06 -0.57 -38.33
CA ARG A 969 7.62 -0.46 -38.64
C ARG A 969 6.82 -1.66 -38.11
N LEU A 970 7.40 -2.86 -38.08
CA LEU A 970 6.75 -4.04 -37.50
C LEU A 970 6.64 -3.94 -35.96
N ALA A 971 7.67 -3.45 -35.28
CA ALA A 971 7.64 -3.21 -33.84
C ALA A 971 6.69 -2.06 -33.45
N LEU A 972 6.64 -0.97 -34.23
CA LEU A 972 5.66 0.11 -34.06
C LEU A 972 4.22 -0.39 -34.25
N TYR A 973 3.99 -1.26 -35.24
CA TYR A 973 2.67 -1.86 -35.46
C TYR A 973 2.29 -2.79 -34.30
N ALA A 974 3.21 -3.63 -33.82
CA ALA A 974 3.00 -4.44 -32.62
C ALA A 974 2.70 -3.57 -31.39
N GLN A 975 3.46 -2.49 -31.16
CA GLN A 975 3.22 -1.54 -30.07
C GLN A 975 1.82 -0.92 -30.16
N ALA A 976 1.39 -0.49 -31.35
CA ALA A 976 0.07 0.08 -31.57
C ALA A 976 -1.06 -0.91 -31.24
N LEU A 977 -0.90 -2.21 -31.58
CA LEU A 977 -1.85 -3.25 -31.19
C LEU A 977 -1.84 -3.49 -29.67
N MET A 978 -0.67 -3.52 -29.03
CA MET A 978 -0.50 -3.66 -27.57
C MET A 978 -1.03 -2.45 -26.77
N MET A 979 -1.37 -1.34 -27.44
CA MET A 979 -1.99 -0.15 -26.84
C MET A 979 -3.52 -0.14 -26.92
N THR A 980 -4.13 -1.08 -27.64
CA THR A 980 -5.59 -1.12 -27.83
C THR A 980 -6.34 -1.53 -26.57
N ASN A 981 -7.62 -1.14 -26.49
CA ASN A 981 -8.52 -1.66 -25.45
C ASN A 981 -8.65 -3.19 -25.52
N GLU A 982 -8.57 -3.80 -26.70
CA GLU A 982 -8.64 -5.27 -26.83
C GLU A 982 -7.45 -5.99 -26.21
N PHE A 983 -6.24 -5.38 -26.23
CA PHE A 983 -5.11 -5.90 -25.46
C PHE A 983 -5.29 -5.69 -23.95
N MET A 984 -5.83 -4.53 -23.58
CA MET A 984 -5.84 -4.01 -22.22
C MET A 984 -7.09 -4.35 -21.38
N PHE A 985 -8.09 -4.98 -22.01
CA PHE A 985 -9.32 -5.45 -21.39
C PHE A 985 -9.55 -6.93 -21.71
N ILE A 986 -10.45 -7.54 -20.95
CA ILE A 986 -10.82 -8.96 -21.08
C ILE A 986 -12.00 -9.15 -22.05
N ASP A 987 -12.86 -8.13 -22.14
CA ASP A 987 -14.25 -8.13 -22.62
C ASP A 987 -14.67 -6.75 -23.17
#